data_AF-A0A135VE32-F1
#
_entry.id   AF-A0A135VE32-F1
#
_cell.length_a   1.000
_cell.length_b   1.000
_cell.length_c   1.000
_cell.angle_alpha   90.00
_cell.angle_beta   90.00
_cell.angle_gamma   90.00
#
_symmetry.space_group_name_H-M   'P 1'
#
loop_
_entity.id
_entity.type
_entity.pdbx_description
1 polymer ?
#
loop_
_entity_poly.entity_id
_entity_poly.type
_entity_poly.pdbx_seq_one_letter_code
_entity_poly.pdbx_strand_id
1 'polypeptide(L)'
;MIEGLFIRIEEGSCISVYKTDAYFVIRDCILDVEEPDDGWTSGVLLERVLHARVENCNISRVAYGIKMIKSLECHVSDNILDLAKNGIEVDRVYNCSIIDNHVIGRKYGIHILKSNLLTAFENHVNGADVGILVEDTHDSFIRENIVADSDWASYFYSCTNTEIMSNIFIGGQVGLDIEYSSSCLVSENVIHHAGYGAYSYSSTDCEFTRNLVHSNTIAAFYLGRSNMCFLTRNIIERNTGVGVHLQESTDCWVYGNEIGWNTKGNAKDLAGSPLAASLNHWDDEIGLGNGWSEFAFTMTYSVPGDCNAADKYPSAILAVIGPDIFNLEVGIDGILQWNASAIWPEYFEIQMEDIIIASGAWNGKDVNAELMGLDIGIYHCSLFVNTTSGRSKTDFVTVVVADRTSPVWTIQPSSQELELGSRFDYSVAAIDSFGIAKYWINDTARFDIDSIGRITDRHVLALGTYGLELRAFDPSDNHCTASIQVVVKDTVKPVVIEPGDITFVEGEAAPEIVWYAEDLSPVKFEVFKNETLVAGGHLSGEDYTIRVSVGELSAGVYDFVLLLTDEGGNRIEDHVTVEVLEPKTKTSITTTPTTTKTETQTTDTSTTTSGTTTQPLGDPSMYAVSLGIGITLAVVIVVMFLQRRGINSVGGR
;
A
#
# COMPACT_ATOMS: atom_id res chain seq x y z
N MET A 1 -8.45 -74.27 3.87
CA MET A 1 -7.22 -73.53 3.58
C MET A 1 -6.60 -74.15 2.35
N ILE A 2 -6.22 -73.32 1.37
CA ILE A 2 -5.56 -73.69 0.13
C ILE A 2 -4.29 -72.84 0.11
N GLU A 3 -3.11 -73.47 0.05
CA GLU A 3 -1.86 -72.82 0.45
C GLU A 3 -0.66 -73.36 -0.32
N GLY A 4 0.26 -72.48 -0.73
CA GLY A 4 1.56 -72.87 -1.28
C GLY A 4 1.51 -73.60 -2.63
N LEU A 5 0.41 -73.45 -3.39
CA LEU A 5 0.21 -74.16 -4.64
C LEU A 5 0.74 -73.39 -5.84
N PHE A 6 1.44 -74.09 -6.74
CA PHE A 6 1.66 -73.65 -8.12
C PHE A 6 0.61 -74.32 -9.01
N ILE A 7 -0.29 -73.54 -9.61
CA ILE A 7 -1.36 -74.02 -10.49
C ILE A 7 -1.21 -73.34 -11.85
N ARG A 8 -1.08 -74.14 -12.90
CA ARG A 8 -1.03 -73.69 -14.30
C ARG A 8 -2.10 -74.43 -15.11
N ILE A 9 -2.86 -73.71 -15.93
CA ILE A 9 -3.98 -74.26 -16.71
C ILE A 9 -3.93 -73.84 -18.19
N GLU A 10 -4.63 -74.60 -19.04
CA GLU A 10 -4.91 -74.22 -20.44
C GLU A 10 -6.24 -73.47 -20.55
N GLU A 11 -7.29 -73.93 -19.85
CA GLU A 11 -8.63 -73.34 -19.84
C GLU A 11 -9.29 -73.38 -18.45
N GLY A 12 -10.29 -72.54 -18.21
CA GLY A 12 -11.06 -72.51 -16.96
C GLY A 12 -10.46 -71.63 -15.86
N SER A 13 -10.63 -72.00 -14.59
CA SER A 13 -10.15 -71.23 -13.43
C SER A 13 -9.14 -72.04 -12.61
N CYS A 14 -8.04 -71.42 -12.16
CA CYS A 14 -7.01 -72.12 -11.37
C CYS A 14 -7.56 -72.56 -10.01
N ILE A 15 -8.34 -71.69 -9.36
CA ILE A 15 -9.16 -72.02 -8.19
C ILE A 15 -10.57 -71.50 -8.44
N SER A 16 -11.58 -72.34 -8.21
CA SER A 16 -13.00 -71.97 -8.28
C SER A 16 -13.73 -72.50 -7.04
N VAL A 17 -14.46 -71.63 -6.36
CA VAL A 17 -15.28 -71.97 -5.19
C VAL A 17 -16.69 -71.44 -5.36
N TYR A 18 -17.68 -72.30 -5.11
CA TYR A 18 -19.07 -72.08 -5.48
C TYR A 18 -20.03 -72.46 -4.36
N LYS A 19 -20.97 -71.57 -4.01
CA LYS A 19 -22.06 -71.82 -3.06
C LYS A 19 -21.59 -72.45 -1.73
N THR A 20 -20.81 -71.71 -0.95
CA THR A 20 -20.42 -72.15 0.40
C THR A 20 -20.46 -71.01 1.42
N ASP A 21 -20.90 -71.35 2.62
CA ASP A 21 -20.92 -70.54 3.83
C ASP A 21 -19.69 -70.80 4.74
N ALA A 22 -18.83 -71.75 4.36
CA ALA A 22 -17.66 -72.12 5.15
C ALA A 22 -16.52 -71.11 4.98
N TYR A 23 -15.98 -70.61 6.10
CA TYR A 23 -14.74 -69.82 6.12
C TYR A 23 -13.57 -70.59 5.49
N PHE A 24 -12.88 -69.97 4.54
CA PHE A 24 -11.61 -70.47 4.02
C PHE A 24 -10.66 -69.35 3.61
N VAL A 25 -9.38 -69.70 3.58
CA VAL A 25 -8.29 -68.87 3.06
C VAL A 25 -7.67 -69.57 1.86
N ILE A 26 -7.47 -68.85 0.76
CA ILE A 26 -6.55 -69.14 -0.33
C ILE A 26 -5.35 -68.23 -0.12
N ARG A 27 -4.13 -68.78 0.00
CA ARG A 27 -2.94 -67.95 0.22
C ARG A 27 -1.63 -68.51 -0.32
N ASP A 28 -0.63 -67.65 -0.47
CA ASP A 28 0.74 -68.01 -0.82
C ASP A 28 0.83 -68.86 -2.13
N CYS A 29 -0.12 -68.66 -3.05
CA CYS A 29 -0.26 -69.44 -4.28
C CYS A 29 0.27 -68.69 -5.50
N ILE A 30 0.72 -69.44 -6.51
CA ILE A 30 1.08 -68.94 -7.84
C ILE A 30 0.08 -69.52 -8.84
N LEU A 31 -0.71 -68.67 -9.49
CA LEU A 31 -1.82 -69.04 -10.37
C LEU A 31 -1.60 -68.46 -11.77
N ASP A 32 -1.59 -69.30 -12.81
CA ASP A 32 -1.08 -68.94 -14.13
C ASP A 32 -1.79 -69.68 -15.28
N VAL A 33 -1.74 -69.13 -16.49
CA VAL A 33 -2.28 -69.75 -17.72
C VAL A 33 -1.15 -70.02 -18.72
N GLU A 34 -1.29 -71.10 -19.51
CA GLU A 34 -0.35 -71.49 -20.57
C GLU A 34 -0.13 -70.35 -21.58
N GLU A 35 -1.22 -69.83 -22.16
CA GLU A 35 -1.27 -68.68 -23.07
C GLU A 35 -2.28 -67.63 -22.56
N PRO A 36 -2.05 -66.31 -22.71
CA PRO A 36 -2.99 -65.29 -22.24
C PRO A 36 -4.31 -65.29 -23.02
N ASP A 37 -5.39 -65.79 -22.40
CA ASP A 37 -6.75 -65.79 -22.96
C ASP A 37 -7.49 -64.47 -22.65
N ASP A 38 -8.21 -63.96 -23.65
CA ASP A 38 -9.10 -62.80 -23.56
C ASP A 38 -10.54 -63.17 -23.15
N GLY A 39 -10.85 -64.47 -23.02
CA GLY A 39 -12.16 -65.06 -22.76
C GLY A 39 -12.55 -65.11 -21.28
N TRP A 40 -12.55 -66.31 -20.70
CA TRP A 40 -13.23 -66.61 -19.42
C TRP A 40 -12.31 -67.19 -18.34
N THR A 41 -10.99 -67.22 -18.57
CA THR A 41 -10.05 -67.77 -17.59
C THR A 41 -10.02 -66.97 -16.27
N SER A 42 -9.73 -67.62 -15.15
CA SER A 42 -9.59 -66.91 -13.87
C SER A 42 -8.49 -67.45 -12.97
N GLY A 43 -7.80 -66.58 -12.23
CA GLY A 43 -6.91 -67.01 -11.15
C GLY A 43 -7.73 -67.59 -10.00
N VAL A 44 -8.53 -66.75 -9.36
CA VAL A 44 -9.52 -67.17 -8.35
C VAL A 44 -10.93 -66.73 -8.77
N LEU A 45 -11.88 -67.68 -8.78
CA LEU A 45 -13.31 -67.43 -8.98
C LEU A 45 -14.10 -67.79 -7.71
N LEU A 46 -14.79 -66.81 -7.11
CA LEU A 46 -15.63 -66.97 -5.92
C LEU A 46 -17.08 -66.57 -6.22
N GLU A 47 -17.95 -67.54 -6.57
CA GLU A 47 -19.39 -67.25 -6.76
C GLU A 47 -20.25 -67.77 -5.58
N ARG A 48 -21.00 -66.85 -4.96
CA ARG A 48 -21.95 -67.10 -3.86
C ARG A 48 -21.27 -67.70 -2.64
N VAL A 49 -20.22 -67.02 -2.19
CA VAL A 49 -19.34 -67.42 -1.10
C VAL A 49 -19.50 -66.47 0.09
N LEU A 50 -19.29 -66.96 1.30
CA LEU A 50 -19.25 -66.22 2.55
C LEU A 50 -17.88 -66.36 3.22
N HIS A 51 -17.38 -65.32 3.89
CA HIS A 51 -16.19 -65.39 4.76
C HIS A 51 -14.90 -65.92 4.09
N ALA A 52 -14.70 -65.69 2.79
CA ALA A 52 -13.49 -66.11 2.07
C ALA A 52 -12.38 -65.06 2.14
N ARG A 53 -11.13 -65.53 2.18
CA ARG A 53 -9.92 -64.69 2.11
C ARG A 53 -9.01 -65.15 0.97
N VAL A 54 -8.48 -64.20 0.20
CA VAL A 54 -7.50 -64.43 -0.88
C VAL A 54 -6.28 -63.54 -0.61
N GLU A 55 -5.16 -64.14 -0.23
CA GLU A 55 -4.07 -63.42 0.45
C GLU A 55 -2.69 -63.78 -0.13
N ASN A 56 -1.83 -62.79 -0.39
CA ASN A 56 -0.43 -63.01 -0.82
C ASN A 56 -0.29 -64.00 -2.01
N CYS A 57 -1.22 -63.96 -2.98
CA CYS A 57 -1.15 -64.77 -4.19
C CYS A 57 -0.54 -63.98 -5.34
N ASN A 58 0.28 -64.65 -6.16
CA ASN A 58 0.77 -64.13 -7.43
C ASN A 58 -0.05 -64.74 -8.56
N ILE A 59 -0.76 -63.91 -9.31
CA ILE A 59 -1.75 -64.32 -10.31
C ILE A 59 -1.38 -63.69 -11.65
N SER A 60 -1.20 -64.48 -12.70
CA SER A 60 -0.76 -63.93 -13.98
C SER A 60 -1.44 -64.52 -15.23
N ARG A 61 -1.48 -63.69 -16.30
CA ARG A 61 -1.92 -64.08 -17.67
C ARG A 61 -3.37 -64.58 -17.80
N VAL A 62 -4.24 -64.24 -16.85
CA VAL A 62 -5.66 -64.62 -16.82
C VAL A 62 -6.59 -63.52 -17.37
N ALA A 63 -7.76 -63.91 -17.88
CA ALA A 63 -8.80 -62.94 -18.24
C ALA A 63 -9.35 -62.21 -17.00
N TYR A 64 -9.45 -62.90 -15.84
CA TYR A 64 -9.81 -62.31 -14.55
C TYR A 64 -8.83 -62.74 -13.46
N GLY A 65 -8.12 -61.81 -12.84
CA GLY A 65 -7.20 -62.10 -11.73
C GLY A 65 -7.91 -62.75 -10.55
N ILE A 66 -8.75 -61.97 -9.88
CA ILE A 66 -9.69 -62.43 -8.84
C ILE A 66 -11.09 -61.96 -9.22
N LYS A 67 -12.05 -62.88 -9.33
CA LYS A 67 -13.44 -62.61 -9.70
C LYS A 67 -14.38 -63.05 -8.59
N MET A 68 -15.14 -62.11 -8.00
CA MET A 68 -16.12 -62.39 -6.95
C MET A 68 -17.53 -62.05 -7.42
N ILE A 69 -18.49 -62.97 -7.23
CA ILE A 69 -19.85 -62.80 -7.73
C ILE A 69 -20.86 -63.16 -6.62
N LYS A 70 -21.71 -62.21 -6.21
CA LYS A 70 -22.81 -62.44 -5.24
C LYS A 70 -22.33 -63.02 -3.91
N SER A 71 -21.16 -62.57 -3.45
CA SER A 71 -20.45 -63.05 -2.26
C SER A 71 -20.47 -61.98 -1.14
N LEU A 72 -20.31 -62.40 0.11
CA LEU A 72 -20.51 -61.56 1.30
C LEU A 72 -19.35 -61.75 2.28
N GLU A 73 -18.91 -60.67 2.93
CA GLU A 73 -17.85 -60.72 3.97
C GLU A 73 -16.57 -61.42 3.49
N CYS A 74 -16.16 -61.12 2.26
CA CYS A 74 -14.98 -61.69 1.62
C CYS A 74 -13.89 -60.63 1.46
N HIS A 75 -12.63 -61.03 1.62
CA HIS A 75 -11.48 -60.13 1.68
C HIS A 75 -10.38 -60.56 0.71
N VAL A 76 -9.80 -59.60 0.01
CA VAL A 76 -8.74 -59.80 -0.99
C VAL A 76 -7.58 -58.88 -0.63
N SER A 77 -6.43 -59.42 -0.23
CA SER A 77 -5.29 -58.60 0.18
C SER A 77 -3.91 -59.13 -0.17
N ASP A 78 -2.91 -58.24 -0.18
CA ASP A 78 -1.49 -58.57 -0.37
C ASP A 78 -1.19 -59.24 -1.75
N ASN A 79 -2.14 -59.28 -2.69
CA ASN A 79 -2.00 -60.04 -3.94
C ASN A 79 -1.28 -59.23 -5.02
N ILE A 80 -0.49 -59.92 -5.85
CA ILE A 80 0.13 -59.39 -7.05
C ILE A 80 -0.59 -59.98 -8.26
N LEU A 81 -1.15 -59.12 -9.12
CA LEU A 81 -1.91 -59.53 -10.30
C LEU A 81 -1.29 -58.90 -11.56
N ASP A 82 -0.66 -59.70 -12.42
CA ASP A 82 0.13 -59.23 -13.57
C ASP A 82 -0.36 -59.78 -14.92
N LEU A 83 -0.31 -58.93 -15.96
CA LEU A 83 -0.82 -59.23 -17.31
C LEU A 83 -2.28 -59.69 -17.35
N ALA A 84 -3.07 -59.41 -16.31
CA ALA A 84 -4.48 -59.76 -16.24
C ALA A 84 -5.31 -58.81 -17.10
N LYS A 85 -6.35 -59.31 -17.79
CA LYS A 85 -7.26 -58.43 -18.56
C LYS A 85 -8.08 -57.56 -17.61
N ASN A 86 -8.82 -58.19 -16.70
CA ASN A 86 -9.40 -57.55 -15.53
C ASN A 86 -8.63 -58.05 -14.30
N GLY A 87 -8.08 -57.15 -13.48
CA GLY A 87 -7.31 -57.51 -12.29
C GLY A 87 -8.18 -58.10 -11.19
N ILE A 88 -8.92 -57.26 -10.47
CA ILE A 88 -9.88 -57.68 -9.44
C ILE A 88 -11.27 -57.19 -9.88
N GLU A 89 -12.23 -58.11 -10.04
CA GLU A 89 -13.61 -57.78 -10.42
C GLU A 89 -14.60 -58.34 -9.38
N VAL A 90 -15.52 -57.49 -8.91
CA VAL A 90 -16.53 -57.86 -7.93
C VAL A 90 -17.94 -57.45 -8.41
N ASP A 91 -18.86 -58.41 -8.55
CA ASP A 91 -20.23 -58.23 -9.06
C ASP A 91 -21.29 -58.62 -8.02
N ARG A 92 -22.04 -57.63 -7.51
CA ARG A 92 -23.05 -57.77 -6.44
C ARG A 92 -22.50 -58.38 -5.15
N VAL A 93 -21.29 -57.99 -4.73
CA VAL A 93 -20.74 -58.36 -3.42
C VAL A 93 -21.19 -57.36 -2.34
N TYR A 94 -21.11 -57.76 -1.06
CA TYR A 94 -21.51 -56.89 0.05
C TYR A 94 -20.56 -57.04 1.25
N ASN A 95 -20.28 -55.95 1.96
CA ASN A 95 -19.41 -55.94 3.15
C ASN A 95 -18.04 -56.62 2.89
N CYS A 96 -17.45 -56.37 1.71
CA CYS A 96 -16.20 -56.99 1.26
C CYS A 96 -15.05 -55.97 1.22
N SER A 97 -13.80 -56.43 1.18
CA SER A 97 -12.65 -55.53 1.06
C SER A 97 -11.59 -55.99 0.06
N ILE A 98 -10.92 -55.01 -0.55
CA ILE A 98 -9.81 -55.13 -1.49
C ILE A 98 -8.69 -54.24 -0.93
N ILE A 99 -7.65 -54.81 -0.31
CA ILE A 99 -6.68 -54.08 0.51
C ILE A 99 -5.24 -54.39 0.10
N ASP A 100 -4.39 -53.39 -0.15
CA ASP A 100 -2.95 -53.57 -0.46
C ASP A 100 -2.69 -54.64 -1.54
N ASN A 101 -3.42 -54.55 -2.67
CA ASN A 101 -3.16 -55.39 -3.84
C ASN A 101 -2.42 -54.57 -4.91
N HIS A 102 -1.44 -55.19 -5.54
CA HIS A 102 -0.69 -54.62 -6.66
C HIS A 102 -1.21 -55.18 -7.99
N VAL A 103 -1.80 -54.33 -8.81
CA VAL A 103 -2.55 -54.73 -10.02
C VAL A 103 -1.95 -54.08 -11.27
N ILE A 104 -1.33 -54.90 -12.11
CA ILE A 104 -0.89 -54.55 -13.46
C ILE A 104 -1.93 -55.13 -14.44
N GLY A 105 -3.06 -54.42 -14.54
CA GLY A 105 -4.20 -54.80 -15.37
C GLY A 105 -4.08 -54.22 -16.78
N ARG A 106 -4.81 -54.80 -17.76
CA ARG A 106 -4.86 -54.27 -19.14
C ARG A 106 -6.11 -53.46 -19.43
N LYS A 107 -7.29 -53.99 -19.05
CA LYS A 107 -8.58 -53.35 -19.33
C LYS A 107 -9.12 -52.67 -18.08
N TYR A 108 -9.30 -53.45 -17.01
CA TYR A 108 -9.71 -52.93 -15.71
C TYR A 108 -8.69 -53.36 -14.65
N GLY A 109 -8.20 -52.42 -13.84
CA GLY A 109 -7.40 -52.75 -12.66
C GLY A 109 -8.29 -53.36 -11.57
N ILE A 110 -9.10 -52.52 -10.94
CA ILE A 110 -10.13 -52.92 -9.98
C ILE A 110 -11.49 -52.50 -10.54
N HIS A 111 -12.44 -53.44 -10.64
CA HIS A 111 -13.81 -53.22 -11.10
C HIS A 111 -14.82 -53.62 -10.02
N ILE A 112 -15.54 -52.64 -9.50
CA ILE A 112 -16.54 -52.78 -8.44
C ILE A 112 -17.91 -52.49 -9.03
N LEU A 113 -18.72 -53.54 -9.22
CA LEU A 113 -20.03 -53.47 -9.87
C LEU A 113 -21.14 -53.84 -8.88
N LYS A 114 -22.09 -52.93 -8.66
CA LYS A 114 -23.32 -53.16 -7.88
C LYS A 114 -23.07 -53.67 -6.45
N SER A 115 -21.98 -53.23 -5.83
CA SER A 115 -21.38 -53.88 -4.66
C SER A 115 -21.16 -52.91 -3.49
N ASN A 116 -21.83 -53.13 -2.36
CA ASN A 116 -22.08 -52.08 -1.35
C ASN A 116 -21.46 -52.42 0.02
N LEU A 117 -21.23 -51.41 0.86
CA LEU A 117 -20.35 -51.51 2.03
C LEU A 117 -18.95 -52.07 1.66
N LEU A 118 -18.43 -51.71 0.48
CA LEU A 118 -17.13 -52.18 0.02
C LEU A 118 -16.02 -51.23 0.45
N THR A 119 -14.86 -51.78 0.83
CA THR A 119 -13.65 -51.00 1.10
C THR A 119 -12.55 -51.35 0.10
N ALA A 120 -12.08 -50.39 -0.69
CA ALA A 120 -10.83 -50.48 -1.46
C ALA A 120 -9.78 -49.57 -0.81
N PHE A 121 -8.72 -50.17 -0.27
CA PHE A 121 -7.73 -49.48 0.57
C PHE A 121 -6.28 -49.79 0.16
N GLU A 122 -5.40 -48.79 0.13
CA GLU A 122 -3.95 -48.94 -0.13
C GLU A 122 -3.56 -49.70 -1.43
N ASN A 123 -4.48 -49.95 -2.36
CA ASN A 123 -4.17 -50.71 -3.58
C ASN A 123 -3.34 -49.87 -4.56
N HIS A 124 -2.38 -50.51 -5.24
CA HIS A 124 -1.58 -49.90 -6.31
C HIS A 124 -1.99 -50.47 -7.66
N VAL A 125 -2.48 -49.62 -8.56
CA VAL A 125 -2.96 -50.01 -9.89
C VAL A 125 -2.13 -49.32 -10.99
N ASN A 126 -1.70 -50.08 -12.00
CA ASN A 126 -0.93 -49.58 -13.12
C ASN A 126 -1.41 -50.16 -14.47
N GLY A 127 -1.39 -49.33 -15.53
CA GLY A 127 -1.34 -49.80 -16.93
C GLY A 127 -2.66 -50.21 -17.61
N ALA A 128 -3.83 -49.94 -17.00
CA ALA A 128 -5.13 -50.41 -17.49
C ALA A 128 -5.95 -49.34 -18.24
N ASP A 129 -6.84 -49.72 -19.17
CA ASP A 129 -7.79 -48.78 -19.83
C ASP A 129 -8.57 -47.94 -18.78
N VAL A 130 -9.05 -48.59 -17.71
CA VAL A 130 -9.57 -47.94 -16.50
C VAL A 130 -8.89 -48.55 -15.27
N GLY A 131 -8.25 -47.72 -14.44
CA GLY A 131 -7.56 -48.16 -13.23
C GLY A 131 -8.53 -48.67 -12.17
N ILE A 132 -9.35 -47.79 -11.61
CA ILE A 132 -10.43 -48.15 -10.68
C ILE A 132 -11.78 -47.75 -11.28
N LEU A 133 -12.63 -48.74 -11.59
CA LEU A 133 -14.00 -48.56 -12.08
C LEU A 133 -15.01 -48.95 -10.99
N VAL A 134 -15.92 -48.05 -10.64
CA VAL A 134 -16.97 -48.26 -9.64
C VAL A 134 -18.33 -47.94 -10.26
N GLU A 135 -19.26 -48.90 -10.27
CA GLU A 135 -20.57 -48.78 -10.91
C GLU A 135 -21.71 -49.17 -9.96
N ASP A 136 -22.81 -48.40 -9.95
CA ASP A 136 -24.08 -48.69 -9.26
C ASP A 136 -23.90 -49.08 -7.76
N THR A 137 -23.00 -48.38 -7.06
CA THR A 137 -22.43 -48.79 -5.78
C THR A 137 -22.67 -47.74 -4.68
N HIS A 138 -23.01 -48.18 -3.47
CA HIS A 138 -23.31 -47.27 -2.36
C HIS A 138 -22.65 -47.62 -1.02
N ASP A 139 -22.62 -46.63 -0.11
CA ASP A 139 -22.09 -46.72 1.26
C ASP A 139 -20.66 -47.30 1.32
N SER A 140 -19.79 -46.91 0.39
CA SER A 140 -18.50 -47.59 0.15
C SER A 140 -17.31 -46.62 0.24
N PHE A 141 -16.12 -47.18 0.50
CA PHE A 141 -14.91 -46.43 0.84
C PHE A 141 -13.77 -46.78 -0.11
N ILE A 142 -13.38 -45.85 -0.99
CA ILE A 142 -12.22 -45.97 -1.87
C ILE A 142 -11.17 -44.98 -1.34
N ARG A 143 -10.25 -45.45 -0.47
CA ARG A 143 -9.29 -44.58 0.21
C ARG A 143 -7.84 -45.01 0.05
N GLU A 144 -6.92 -44.04 0.01
CA GLU A 144 -5.46 -44.25 0.05
C GLU A 144 -4.90 -45.14 -1.09
N ASN A 145 -5.65 -45.33 -2.19
CA ASN A 145 -5.19 -46.09 -3.36
C ASN A 145 -4.32 -45.22 -4.27
N ILE A 146 -3.37 -45.83 -4.99
CA ILE A 146 -2.51 -45.19 -5.98
C ILE A 146 -2.83 -45.76 -7.35
N VAL A 147 -3.14 -44.91 -8.33
CA VAL A 147 -3.35 -45.31 -9.73
C VAL A 147 -2.46 -44.49 -10.66
N ALA A 148 -1.73 -45.18 -11.54
CA ALA A 148 -0.87 -44.57 -12.55
C ALA A 148 -0.97 -45.26 -13.92
N ASP A 149 -0.52 -44.56 -14.97
CA ASP A 149 -0.35 -45.09 -16.33
C ASP A 149 -1.62 -45.73 -16.93
N SER A 150 -2.80 -45.26 -16.50
CA SER A 150 -4.12 -45.68 -16.99
C SER A 150 -4.78 -44.62 -17.86
N ASP A 151 -5.63 -45.02 -18.81
CA ASP A 151 -6.30 -44.09 -19.74
C ASP A 151 -7.44 -43.31 -19.04
N TRP A 152 -8.18 -43.96 -18.15
CA TRP A 152 -8.89 -43.33 -17.02
C TRP A 152 -8.28 -43.85 -15.73
N ALA A 153 -7.71 -42.99 -14.87
CA ALA A 153 -7.16 -43.47 -13.59
C ALA A 153 -8.30 -43.93 -12.65
N SER A 154 -9.42 -43.21 -12.59
CA SER A 154 -10.62 -43.71 -11.92
C SER A 154 -11.92 -43.20 -12.55
N TYR A 155 -12.98 -44.02 -12.45
CA TYR A 155 -14.31 -43.71 -12.94
C TYR A 155 -15.39 -44.27 -12.00
N PHE A 156 -16.25 -43.40 -11.51
CA PHE A 156 -17.36 -43.66 -10.60
C PHE A 156 -18.66 -43.31 -11.31
N TYR A 157 -19.51 -44.32 -11.54
CA TYR A 157 -20.78 -44.17 -12.26
C TYR A 157 -21.94 -44.59 -11.37
N SER A 158 -22.93 -43.72 -11.20
CA SER A 158 -24.14 -43.99 -10.40
C SER A 158 -23.80 -44.47 -8.97
N CYS A 159 -22.83 -43.81 -8.35
CA CYS A 159 -22.42 -44.06 -6.97
C CYS A 159 -23.24 -43.21 -5.97
N THR A 160 -23.40 -43.67 -4.73
CA THR A 160 -24.16 -42.92 -3.72
C THR A 160 -23.56 -43.07 -2.32
N ASN A 161 -23.40 -41.97 -1.58
CA ASN A 161 -22.81 -41.99 -0.23
C ASN A 161 -21.46 -42.73 -0.21
N THR A 162 -20.61 -42.45 -1.20
CA THR A 162 -19.30 -43.09 -1.40
C THR A 162 -18.19 -42.09 -1.05
N GLU A 163 -17.24 -42.52 -0.22
CA GLU A 163 -16.06 -41.73 0.11
C GLU A 163 -14.89 -42.08 -0.81
N ILE A 164 -14.30 -41.07 -1.42
CA ILE A 164 -13.15 -41.13 -2.33
C ILE A 164 -12.07 -40.26 -1.69
N MET A 165 -11.21 -40.85 -0.85
CA MET A 165 -10.33 -40.07 0.04
C MET A 165 -8.85 -40.40 -0.06
N SER A 166 -8.00 -39.38 -0.05
CA SER A 166 -6.54 -39.52 0.05
C SER A 166 -5.89 -40.40 -1.03
N ASN A 167 -6.58 -40.64 -2.15
CA ASN A 167 -6.06 -41.41 -3.28
C ASN A 167 -5.11 -40.53 -4.12
N ILE A 168 -4.23 -41.18 -4.89
CA ILE A 168 -3.32 -40.52 -5.83
C ILE A 168 -3.64 -41.00 -7.25
N PHE A 169 -4.15 -40.10 -8.09
CA PHE A 169 -4.54 -40.39 -9.48
C PHE A 169 -3.58 -39.69 -10.45
N ILE A 170 -2.86 -40.49 -11.25
CA ILE A 170 -1.72 -40.05 -12.07
C ILE A 170 -1.94 -40.35 -13.55
N GLY A 171 -1.92 -39.30 -14.39
CA GLY A 171 -1.95 -39.44 -15.84
C GLY A 171 -3.34 -39.67 -16.43
N GLY A 172 -3.37 -40.20 -17.66
CA GLY A 172 -4.60 -40.52 -18.38
C GLY A 172 -5.33 -39.33 -19.03
N GLN A 173 -6.45 -39.64 -19.68
CA GLN A 173 -7.41 -38.67 -20.22
C GLN A 173 -8.25 -38.05 -19.09
N VAL A 174 -8.55 -38.80 -18.04
CA VAL A 174 -9.22 -38.32 -16.80
C VAL A 174 -8.58 -38.96 -15.57
N GLY A 175 -8.28 -38.16 -14.55
CA GLY A 175 -7.74 -38.63 -13.27
C GLY A 175 -8.83 -39.21 -12.35
N LEU A 176 -9.89 -38.43 -12.13
CA LEU A 176 -11.07 -38.83 -11.35
C LEU A 176 -12.34 -38.43 -12.10
N ASP A 177 -13.10 -39.42 -12.55
CA ASP A 177 -14.36 -39.25 -13.29
C ASP A 177 -15.55 -39.66 -12.39
N ILE A 178 -16.56 -38.80 -12.22
CA ILE A 178 -17.72 -39.02 -11.33
C ILE A 178 -19.03 -38.63 -12.04
N GLU A 179 -19.67 -39.60 -12.68
CA GLU A 179 -20.93 -39.39 -13.41
C GLU A 179 -22.16 -39.94 -12.66
N TYR A 180 -23.30 -39.25 -12.81
CA TYR A 180 -24.63 -39.65 -12.33
C TYR A 180 -24.70 -40.03 -10.83
N SER A 181 -23.76 -39.55 -10.03
CA SER A 181 -23.56 -39.96 -8.63
C SER A 181 -24.09 -38.92 -7.65
N SER A 182 -24.35 -39.31 -6.39
CA SER A 182 -24.85 -38.39 -5.38
C SER A 182 -24.31 -38.55 -3.96
N SER A 183 -24.28 -37.44 -3.21
CA SER A 183 -23.85 -37.40 -1.80
C SER A 183 -22.47 -38.04 -1.57
N CYS A 184 -21.56 -37.93 -2.54
CA CYS A 184 -20.22 -38.53 -2.48
C CYS A 184 -19.20 -37.52 -1.96
N LEU A 185 -18.31 -37.96 -1.07
CA LEU A 185 -17.24 -37.14 -0.47
C LEU A 185 -15.91 -37.43 -1.15
N VAL A 186 -15.41 -36.48 -1.92
CA VAL A 186 -14.11 -36.50 -2.59
C VAL A 186 -13.16 -35.61 -1.82
N SER A 187 -12.25 -36.17 -1.01
CA SER A 187 -11.36 -35.32 -0.20
C SER A 187 -9.92 -35.78 -0.03
N GLU A 188 -9.02 -34.81 0.13
CA GLU A 188 -7.57 -35.01 0.35
C GLU A 188 -6.85 -35.80 -0.76
N ASN A 189 -7.49 -36.02 -1.92
CA ASN A 189 -6.87 -36.71 -3.06
C ASN A 189 -5.86 -35.81 -3.78
N VAL A 190 -4.85 -36.44 -4.39
CA VAL A 190 -3.87 -35.78 -5.27
C VAL A 190 -4.14 -36.23 -6.71
N ILE A 191 -4.39 -35.27 -7.61
CA ILE A 191 -4.86 -35.55 -8.98
C ILE A 191 -4.03 -34.75 -9.99
N HIS A 192 -3.17 -35.43 -10.74
CA HIS A 192 -2.18 -34.73 -11.56
C HIS A 192 -1.77 -35.42 -12.88
N HIS A 193 -1.28 -34.61 -13.81
CA HIS A 193 -0.78 -35.00 -15.14
C HIS A 193 -1.83 -35.62 -16.08
N ALA A 194 -3.12 -35.49 -15.76
CA ALA A 194 -4.21 -35.99 -16.58
C ALA A 194 -4.67 -34.99 -17.67
N GLY A 195 -5.59 -35.43 -18.54
CA GLY A 195 -6.40 -34.56 -19.40
C GLY A 195 -7.28 -33.65 -18.56
N TYR A 196 -8.37 -34.21 -18.04
CA TYR A 196 -9.16 -33.62 -16.95
C TYR A 196 -8.62 -34.14 -15.60
N GLY A 197 -8.46 -33.26 -14.61
CA GLY A 197 -8.11 -33.67 -13.24
C GLY A 197 -9.28 -34.41 -12.60
N ALA A 198 -10.18 -33.67 -11.97
CA ALA A 198 -11.49 -34.14 -11.54
C ALA A 198 -12.57 -33.71 -12.55
N TYR A 199 -13.30 -34.68 -13.09
CA TYR A 199 -14.45 -34.50 -13.95
C TYR A 199 -15.69 -35.03 -13.24
N SER A 200 -16.79 -34.27 -13.27
CA SER A 200 -18.07 -34.61 -12.67
C SER A 200 -19.18 -34.27 -13.65
N TYR A 201 -20.09 -35.21 -13.91
CA TYR A 201 -21.16 -34.99 -14.87
C TYR A 201 -22.52 -35.55 -14.45
N SER A 202 -23.54 -34.69 -14.46
CA SER A 202 -24.91 -35.01 -14.01
C SER A 202 -24.99 -35.53 -12.57
N SER A 203 -23.98 -35.23 -11.74
CA SER A 203 -23.88 -35.65 -10.33
C SER A 203 -24.49 -34.58 -9.40
N THR A 204 -24.94 -34.96 -8.19
CA THR A 204 -25.67 -34.05 -7.28
C THR A 204 -25.16 -34.16 -5.84
N ASP A 205 -25.12 -33.07 -5.07
CA ASP A 205 -24.83 -33.13 -3.61
C ASP A 205 -23.42 -33.69 -3.29
N CYS A 206 -22.46 -33.62 -4.22
CA CYS A 206 -21.11 -34.15 -4.00
C CYS A 206 -20.17 -33.07 -3.43
N GLU A 207 -19.43 -33.38 -2.36
CA GLU A 207 -18.42 -32.49 -1.77
C GLU A 207 -17.02 -32.87 -2.26
N PHE A 208 -16.36 -31.93 -2.94
CA PHE A 208 -14.96 -31.94 -3.31
C PHE A 208 -14.21 -31.02 -2.34
N THR A 209 -13.53 -31.56 -1.33
CA THR A 209 -12.83 -30.75 -0.32
C THR A 209 -11.37 -31.14 -0.05
N ARG A 210 -10.48 -30.14 0.13
CA ARG A 210 -9.03 -30.35 0.43
C ARG A 210 -8.23 -31.14 -0.63
N ASN A 211 -8.75 -31.32 -1.84
CA ASN A 211 -8.00 -32.02 -2.90
C ASN A 211 -6.91 -31.11 -3.49
N LEU A 212 -5.80 -31.72 -3.91
CA LEU A 212 -4.68 -31.06 -4.58
C LEU A 212 -4.67 -31.46 -6.06
N VAL A 213 -5.02 -30.52 -6.95
CA VAL A 213 -5.29 -30.80 -8.37
C VAL A 213 -4.42 -29.90 -9.25
N HIS A 214 -3.35 -30.46 -9.82
CA HIS A 214 -2.30 -29.70 -10.51
C HIS A 214 -1.77 -30.38 -11.77
N SER A 215 -1.11 -29.61 -12.63
CA SER A 215 -0.41 -30.13 -13.83
C SER A 215 -1.31 -30.86 -14.85
N ASN A 216 -2.64 -30.75 -14.75
CA ASN A 216 -3.60 -31.31 -15.70
C ASN A 216 -3.80 -30.39 -16.93
N THR A 217 -4.22 -30.93 -18.07
CA THR A 217 -4.01 -30.27 -19.38
C THR A 217 -5.25 -29.62 -20.02
N ILE A 218 -6.45 -30.08 -19.67
CA ILE A 218 -7.73 -29.62 -20.23
C ILE A 218 -8.48 -28.75 -19.22
N ALA A 219 -8.73 -29.30 -18.03
CA ALA A 219 -9.25 -28.58 -16.85
C ALA A 219 -8.80 -29.29 -15.56
N ALA A 220 -8.68 -28.55 -14.46
CA ALA A 220 -8.38 -29.13 -13.15
C ALA A 220 -9.65 -29.72 -12.51
N PHE A 221 -10.71 -28.92 -12.40
CA PHE A 221 -12.07 -29.33 -12.08
C PHE A 221 -13.00 -29.00 -13.25
N TYR A 222 -13.82 -29.96 -13.66
CA TYR A 222 -14.91 -29.76 -14.61
C TYR A 222 -16.20 -30.34 -14.05
N LEU A 223 -17.22 -29.50 -13.83
CA LEU A 223 -18.56 -29.92 -13.37
C LEU A 223 -19.57 -29.61 -14.47
N GLY A 224 -20.04 -30.64 -15.17
CA GLY A 224 -21.03 -30.54 -16.24
C GLY A 224 -22.42 -31.00 -15.80
N ARG A 225 -23.44 -30.14 -15.86
CA ARG A 225 -24.84 -30.44 -15.48
C ARG A 225 -25.01 -31.00 -14.06
N SER A 226 -24.02 -30.76 -13.20
CA SER A 226 -23.99 -31.21 -11.81
C SER A 226 -24.60 -30.13 -10.91
N ASN A 227 -25.21 -30.52 -9.78
CA ASN A 227 -25.98 -29.57 -8.97
C ASN A 227 -25.76 -29.76 -7.47
N MET A 228 -25.95 -28.71 -6.65
CA MET A 228 -25.78 -28.80 -5.18
C MET A 228 -24.38 -29.30 -4.75
N CYS A 229 -23.37 -29.19 -5.63
CA CYS A 229 -22.02 -29.72 -5.38
C CYS A 229 -21.13 -28.66 -4.72
N PHE A 230 -20.33 -29.05 -3.74
CA PHE A 230 -19.47 -28.16 -2.97
C PHE A 230 -18.00 -28.35 -3.39
N LEU A 231 -17.32 -27.28 -3.80
CA LEU A 231 -15.87 -27.26 -4.00
C LEU A 231 -15.27 -26.34 -2.93
N THR A 232 -14.67 -26.90 -1.88
CA THR A 232 -14.12 -26.10 -0.77
C THR A 232 -12.69 -26.46 -0.41
N ARG A 233 -11.85 -25.48 -0.05
CA ARG A 233 -10.48 -25.72 0.48
C ARG A 233 -9.54 -26.52 -0.43
N ASN A 234 -9.86 -26.67 -1.71
CA ASN A 234 -9.00 -27.36 -2.68
C ASN A 234 -7.83 -26.45 -3.09
N ILE A 235 -6.69 -27.04 -3.45
CA ILE A 235 -5.55 -26.35 -4.04
C ILE A 235 -5.50 -26.72 -5.53
N ILE A 236 -5.80 -25.75 -6.39
CA ILE A 236 -6.08 -25.92 -7.81
C ILE A 236 -5.07 -25.06 -8.58
N GLU A 237 -3.86 -25.59 -8.82
CA GLU A 237 -2.75 -24.79 -9.35
C GLU A 237 -1.93 -25.39 -10.49
N ARG A 238 -1.36 -24.51 -11.34
CA ARG A 238 -0.42 -24.85 -12.43
C ARG A 238 -0.93 -25.88 -13.44
N ASN A 239 -2.24 -25.92 -13.68
CA ASN A 239 -2.82 -26.70 -14.77
C ASN A 239 -2.67 -25.92 -16.10
N THR A 240 -2.42 -26.60 -17.23
CA THR A 240 -2.47 -25.94 -18.56
C THR A 240 -3.91 -25.83 -19.09
N GLY A 241 -4.85 -26.41 -18.36
CA GLY A 241 -6.29 -26.22 -18.50
C GLY A 241 -6.84 -24.92 -17.90
N VAL A 242 -8.17 -24.89 -17.75
CA VAL A 242 -8.85 -24.00 -16.79
C VAL A 242 -8.69 -24.58 -15.38
N GLY A 243 -8.72 -23.76 -14.34
CA GLY A 243 -8.81 -24.24 -12.94
C GLY A 243 -10.16 -24.92 -12.69
N VAL A 244 -11.19 -24.15 -12.32
CA VAL A 244 -12.57 -24.65 -12.16
C VAL A 244 -13.43 -24.26 -13.36
N HIS A 245 -14.07 -25.22 -14.05
CA HIS A 245 -15.04 -24.97 -15.12
C HIS A 245 -16.40 -25.59 -14.76
N LEU A 246 -17.40 -24.74 -14.49
CA LEU A 246 -18.81 -25.13 -14.36
C LEU A 246 -19.51 -25.00 -15.73
N GLN A 247 -20.22 -26.04 -16.18
CA GLN A 247 -20.91 -26.10 -17.48
C GLN A 247 -22.34 -26.62 -17.32
N GLU A 248 -23.34 -25.76 -17.48
CA GLU A 248 -24.77 -26.06 -17.30
C GLU A 248 -25.12 -26.61 -15.89
N SER A 249 -24.25 -26.35 -14.92
CA SER A 249 -24.35 -26.75 -13.51
C SER A 249 -25.00 -25.63 -12.69
N THR A 250 -25.77 -25.96 -11.65
CA THR A 250 -26.52 -24.98 -10.82
C THR A 250 -26.45 -25.29 -9.32
N ASP A 251 -26.62 -24.29 -8.45
CA ASP A 251 -26.53 -24.45 -6.98
C ASP A 251 -25.20 -25.07 -6.53
N CYS A 252 -24.11 -24.86 -7.29
CA CYS A 252 -22.78 -25.34 -6.90
C CYS A 252 -22.03 -24.27 -6.13
N TRP A 253 -21.40 -24.65 -5.02
CA TRP A 253 -20.76 -23.74 -4.05
C TRP A 253 -19.24 -23.88 -4.10
N VAL A 254 -18.57 -22.91 -4.71
CA VAL A 254 -17.12 -22.88 -4.95
C VAL A 254 -16.49 -21.78 -4.10
N TYR A 255 -16.08 -22.08 -2.87
CA TYR A 255 -15.52 -21.06 -1.95
C TYR A 255 -14.38 -21.60 -1.08
N GLY A 256 -13.49 -20.71 -0.63
CA GLY A 256 -12.36 -21.04 0.21
C GLY A 256 -11.25 -21.86 -0.48
N ASN A 257 -11.22 -21.94 -1.81
CA ASN A 257 -10.19 -22.66 -2.56
C ASN A 257 -8.99 -21.76 -2.87
N GLU A 258 -7.83 -22.35 -3.13
CA GLU A 258 -6.69 -21.68 -3.77
C GLU A 258 -6.71 -21.98 -5.28
N ILE A 259 -7.07 -21.02 -6.11
CA ILE A 259 -7.27 -21.22 -7.56
C ILE A 259 -6.27 -20.34 -8.32
N GLY A 260 -5.16 -20.92 -8.79
CA GLY A 260 -4.02 -20.12 -9.21
C GLY A 260 -3.13 -20.66 -10.33
N TRP A 261 -2.55 -19.75 -11.12
CA TRP A 261 -1.57 -20.06 -12.17
C TRP A 261 -2.08 -21.08 -13.23
N ASN A 262 -3.40 -21.18 -13.44
CA ASN A 262 -3.99 -22.06 -14.44
C ASN A 262 -4.05 -21.36 -15.82
N THR A 263 -3.47 -21.99 -16.84
CA THR A 263 -3.02 -21.29 -18.07
C THR A 263 -4.16 -20.78 -18.95
N LYS A 264 -5.34 -21.41 -18.92
CA LYS A 264 -6.54 -20.96 -19.67
C LYS A 264 -7.51 -20.12 -18.81
N GLY A 265 -7.09 -19.70 -17.62
CA GLY A 265 -7.89 -18.98 -16.63
C GLY A 265 -8.17 -19.83 -15.39
N ASN A 266 -8.31 -19.18 -14.23
CA ASN A 266 -8.49 -19.87 -12.96
C ASN A 266 -9.92 -20.36 -12.73
N ALA A 267 -10.93 -19.59 -13.15
CA ALA A 267 -12.32 -20.03 -13.13
C ALA A 267 -13.04 -19.79 -14.46
N LYS A 268 -14.12 -20.54 -14.66
CA LYS A 268 -15.10 -20.35 -15.72
C LYS A 268 -16.47 -20.86 -15.27
N ASP A 269 -17.51 -20.08 -15.48
CA ASP A 269 -18.90 -20.47 -15.19
C ASP A 269 -19.73 -20.27 -16.46
N LEU A 270 -20.37 -21.32 -16.96
CA LEU A 270 -21.22 -21.28 -18.13
C LEU A 270 -22.58 -21.89 -17.82
N ALA A 271 -23.65 -21.08 -17.88
CA ALA A 271 -25.02 -21.56 -17.74
C ALA A 271 -25.55 -22.26 -19.01
N GLY A 272 -24.79 -22.21 -20.12
CA GLY A 272 -25.18 -22.78 -21.41
C GLY A 272 -26.20 -21.93 -22.17
N SER A 273 -26.48 -20.72 -21.67
CA SER A 273 -27.40 -19.75 -22.26
C SER A 273 -27.05 -18.36 -21.74
N PRO A 274 -26.72 -17.37 -22.60
CA PRO A 274 -26.36 -16.01 -22.19
C PRO A 274 -27.55 -15.17 -21.69
N LEU A 275 -28.67 -15.81 -21.37
CA LEU A 275 -29.86 -15.23 -20.72
C LEU A 275 -30.16 -15.87 -19.36
N ALA A 276 -29.39 -16.89 -18.95
CA ALA A 276 -29.48 -17.50 -17.63
C ALA A 276 -28.43 -16.85 -16.70
N ALA A 277 -28.88 -16.30 -15.58
CA ALA A 277 -27.97 -15.96 -14.49
C ALA A 277 -27.42 -17.25 -13.88
N SER A 278 -26.17 -17.22 -13.41
CA SER A 278 -25.64 -18.36 -12.65
C SER A 278 -26.43 -18.53 -11.35
N LEU A 279 -26.69 -19.79 -10.99
CA LEU A 279 -27.13 -20.17 -9.65
C LEU A 279 -25.95 -20.77 -8.85
N ASN A 280 -24.71 -20.61 -9.31
CA ASN A 280 -23.52 -21.08 -8.61
C ASN A 280 -22.94 -19.97 -7.74
N HIS A 281 -22.57 -20.33 -6.51
CA HIS A 281 -22.07 -19.42 -5.48
C HIS A 281 -20.53 -19.50 -5.47
N TRP A 282 -19.85 -18.40 -5.78
CA TRP A 282 -18.38 -18.31 -5.79
C TRP A 282 -17.79 -17.72 -4.49
N ASP A 283 -18.63 -17.65 -3.47
CA ASP A 283 -18.34 -17.24 -2.10
C ASP A 283 -19.39 -17.84 -1.14
N ASP A 284 -19.15 -17.81 0.16
CA ASP A 284 -20.07 -18.35 1.19
C ASP A 284 -21.27 -17.44 1.54
N GLU A 285 -21.46 -16.34 0.80
CA GLU A 285 -22.44 -15.25 1.02
C GLU A 285 -22.33 -14.50 2.36
N ILE A 286 -21.31 -14.78 3.18
CA ILE A 286 -21.12 -14.20 4.52
C ILE A 286 -19.83 -13.36 4.60
N GLY A 287 -18.73 -13.86 4.05
CA GLY A 287 -17.42 -13.21 4.12
C GLY A 287 -16.21 -13.99 3.60
N LEU A 288 -16.38 -15.18 3.02
CA LEU A 288 -15.30 -16.05 2.53
C LEU A 288 -15.49 -16.39 1.05
N GLY A 289 -14.67 -15.78 0.19
CA GLY A 289 -14.52 -16.13 -1.22
C GLY A 289 -13.39 -17.13 -1.46
N ASN A 290 -12.77 -17.07 -2.63
CA ASN A 290 -11.60 -17.86 -2.98
C ASN A 290 -10.31 -17.02 -2.92
N GLY A 291 -9.16 -17.70 -2.88
CA GLY A 291 -7.84 -17.12 -3.11
C GLY A 291 -7.45 -17.24 -4.57
N TRP A 292 -7.19 -16.13 -5.24
CA TRP A 292 -6.83 -16.07 -6.67
C TRP A 292 -5.35 -15.68 -6.85
N SER A 293 -4.67 -16.24 -7.86
CA SER A 293 -3.24 -15.97 -8.12
C SER A 293 -2.93 -14.56 -8.66
N GLU A 294 -3.93 -13.96 -9.29
CA GLU A 294 -3.88 -12.73 -10.07
C GLU A 294 -4.65 -11.59 -9.39
N PHE A 295 -5.06 -11.79 -8.13
CA PHE A 295 -5.88 -10.85 -7.39
C PHE A 295 -5.15 -9.52 -7.19
N ALA A 296 -5.73 -8.46 -7.76
CA ALA A 296 -5.19 -7.10 -7.71
C ALA A 296 -5.94 -6.22 -6.70
N PHE A 297 -6.33 -6.79 -5.55
CA PHE A 297 -7.03 -6.10 -4.44
C PHE A 297 -8.34 -5.40 -4.87
N THR A 298 -9.09 -6.02 -5.79
CA THR A 298 -10.41 -5.53 -6.24
C THR A 298 -11.52 -5.93 -5.28
N MET A 299 -12.58 -5.12 -5.17
CA MET A 299 -13.71 -5.41 -4.25
C MET A 299 -14.45 -6.71 -4.56
N THR A 300 -14.41 -7.18 -5.80
CA THR A 300 -14.96 -8.47 -6.26
C THR A 300 -14.02 -9.08 -7.30
N TYR A 301 -14.17 -10.38 -7.58
CA TYR A 301 -13.52 -11.07 -8.69
C TYR A 301 -14.61 -11.57 -9.66
N SER A 302 -14.59 -11.06 -10.89
CA SER A 302 -15.56 -11.44 -11.93
C SER A 302 -15.16 -12.79 -12.54
N VAL A 303 -16.05 -13.77 -12.48
CA VAL A 303 -15.80 -15.12 -13.00
C VAL A 303 -16.11 -15.15 -14.51
N PRO A 304 -15.14 -15.52 -15.38
CA PRO A 304 -15.35 -15.58 -16.82
C PRO A 304 -16.52 -16.48 -17.22
N GLY A 305 -17.54 -15.95 -17.90
CA GLY A 305 -18.76 -16.70 -18.19
C GLY A 305 -19.75 -16.04 -19.12
N ASP A 306 -20.86 -16.72 -19.38
CA ASP A 306 -22.07 -16.17 -20.03
C ASP A 306 -23.14 -15.73 -19.01
N CYS A 307 -22.86 -15.94 -17.73
CA CYS A 307 -23.82 -15.95 -16.63
C CYS A 307 -23.62 -14.82 -15.59
N ASN A 308 -22.59 -13.98 -15.77
CA ASN A 308 -22.16 -12.88 -14.89
C ASN A 308 -21.90 -13.26 -13.42
N ALA A 309 -21.41 -14.48 -13.17
CA ALA A 309 -20.97 -14.91 -11.84
C ALA A 309 -19.78 -14.07 -11.31
N ALA A 310 -19.72 -13.89 -9.99
CA ALA A 310 -18.61 -13.20 -9.32
C ALA A 310 -18.44 -13.72 -7.89
N ASP A 311 -17.20 -13.78 -7.45
CA ASP A 311 -16.81 -13.93 -6.05
C ASP A 311 -16.89 -12.54 -5.38
N LYS A 312 -17.72 -12.43 -4.34
CA LYS A 312 -17.97 -11.18 -3.58
C LYS A 312 -16.98 -10.93 -2.45
N TYR A 313 -16.20 -11.93 -2.05
CA TYR A 313 -15.25 -11.86 -0.94
C TYR A 313 -13.86 -12.40 -1.33
N PRO A 314 -13.30 -12.01 -2.49
CA PRO A 314 -12.06 -12.57 -3.01
C PRO A 314 -10.85 -12.17 -2.16
N SER A 315 -9.82 -13.00 -2.27
CA SER A 315 -8.50 -12.76 -1.65
C SER A 315 -7.40 -13.11 -2.64
N ALA A 316 -6.16 -12.70 -2.35
CA ALA A 316 -5.01 -13.29 -3.01
C ALA A 316 -4.77 -14.70 -2.43
N ILE A 317 -4.16 -15.61 -3.20
CA ILE A 317 -3.61 -16.85 -2.61
C ILE A 317 -2.58 -16.49 -1.53
N LEU A 318 -1.62 -15.64 -1.88
CA LEU A 318 -0.74 -14.96 -0.93
C LEU A 318 -0.13 -13.71 -1.58
N ALA A 319 -0.38 -12.53 -1.01
CA ALA A 319 0.18 -11.28 -1.44
C ALA A 319 0.56 -10.39 -0.24
N VAL A 320 1.69 -9.70 -0.37
CA VAL A 320 2.14 -8.59 0.47
C VAL A 320 2.84 -7.60 -0.46
N ILE A 321 2.58 -6.31 -0.31
CA ILE A 321 3.25 -5.23 -1.04
C ILE A 321 3.43 -4.05 -0.08
N GLY A 322 4.68 -3.73 0.25
CA GLY A 322 5.05 -2.50 0.96
C GLY A 322 5.40 -1.35 0.00
N PRO A 323 5.58 -0.12 0.51
CA PRO A 323 6.24 0.94 -0.24
C PRO A 323 7.77 0.71 -0.28
N ASP A 324 8.42 0.89 -1.43
CA ASP A 324 9.90 0.76 -1.53
C ASP A 324 10.64 1.62 -0.49
N ILE A 325 10.13 2.84 -0.28
CA ILE A 325 10.65 3.83 0.67
C ILE A 325 9.50 4.44 1.46
N PHE A 326 9.60 4.43 2.79
CA PHE A 326 8.71 5.15 3.70
C PHE A 326 9.45 6.34 4.31
N ASN A 327 9.01 7.57 4.01
CA ASN A 327 9.62 8.78 4.55
C ASN A 327 8.93 9.14 5.87
N LEU A 328 9.70 9.28 6.95
CA LEU A 328 9.21 9.70 8.26
C LEU A 328 9.92 10.96 8.72
N GLU A 329 9.17 11.86 9.36
CA GLU A 329 9.72 13.06 9.98
C GLU A 329 10.26 12.71 11.37
N VAL A 330 11.50 13.13 11.66
CA VAL A 330 12.13 12.85 12.97
C VAL A 330 11.30 13.44 14.12
N GLY A 331 11.15 12.66 15.20
CA GLY A 331 10.34 13.06 16.36
C GLY A 331 8.83 13.00 16.17
N ILE A 332 8.34 12.50 15.02
CA ILE A 332 6.92 12.19 14.78
C ILE A 332 6.77 10.67 14.63
N ASP A 333 5.84 10.08 15.37
CA ASP A 333 5.54 8.64 15.28
C ASP A 333 4.82 8.33 13.94
N GLY A 334 5.25 7.27 13.26
CA GLY A 334 4.74 6.86 11.95
C GLY A 334 3.94 5.56 11.98
N ILE A 335 3.05 5.37 11.00
CA ILE A 335 2.42 4.08 10.72
C ILE A 335 2.85 3.62 9.32
N LEU A 336 3.71 2.61 9.27
CA LEU A 336 4.07 1.94 8.02
C LEU A 336 3.04 0.83 7.75
N GLN A 337 2.37 0.90 6.59
CA GLN A 337 1.39 -0.07 6.15
C GLN A 337 1.92 -0.89 4.96
N TRP A 338 1.72 -2.21 5.03
CA TRP A 338 1.77 -3.12 3.90
C TRP A 338 0.36 -3.47 3.45
N ASN A 339 0.09 -3.37 2.15
CA ASN A 339 -1.11 -3.95 1.56
C ASN A 339 -0.91 -5.48 1.49
N ALA A 340 -1.77 -6.24 2.15
CA ALA A 340 -1.56 -7.67 2.34
C ALA A 340 -2.87 -8.47 2.25
N SER A 341 -2.82 -9.63 1.61
CA SER A 341 -3.98 -10.53 1.49
C SER A 341 -3.55 -11.99 1.37
N ALA A 342 -4.30 -12.87 2.03
CA ALA A 342 -4.21 -14.31 1.81
C ALA A 342 -5.54 -15.00 2.08
N ILE A 343 -5.82 -16.06 1.34
CA ILE A 343 -6.73 -17.11 1.77
C ILE A 343 -6.00 -17.97 2.83
N TRP A 344 -6.72 -18.41 3.87
CA TRP A 344 -6.17 -19.21 4.97
C TRP A 344 -4.88 -18.65 5.63
N PRO A 345 -4.87 -17.37 6.03
CA PRO A 345 -3.73 -16.74 6.74
C PRO A 345 -3.43 -17.47 8.06
N GLU A 346 -2.16 -17.45 8.48
CA GLU A 346 -1.73 -18.04 9.76
C GLU A 346 -1.04 -17.01 10.66
N TYR A 347 0.15 -16.55 10.29
CA TYR A 347 1.01 -15.71 11.14
C TYR A 347 1.68 -14.58 10.33
N PHE A 348 2.00 -13.49 11.03
CA PHE A 348 2.83 -12.39 10.52
C PHE A 348 3.92 -12.02 11.52
N GLU A 349 5.03 -11.51 11.01
CA GLU A 349 6.15 -10.98 11.79
C GLU A 349 6.75 -9.77 11.09
N ILE A 350 6.91 -8.67 11.83
CA ILE A 350 7.55 -7.44 11.38
C ILE A 350 8.88 -7.29 12.11
N GLN A 351 9.95 -7.17 11.35
CA GLN A 351 11.29 -6.89 11.86
C GLN A 351 11.76 -5.51 11.41
N MET A 352 12.58 -4.85 12.22
CA MET A 352 13.34 -3.65 11.90
C MET A 352 14.77 -3.83 12.43
N GLU A 353 15.79 -3.72 11.57
CA GLU A 353 17.20 -3.98 11.93
C GLU A 353 17.39 -5.32 12.70
N ASP A 354 16.88 -6.41 12.11
CA ASP A 354 16.85 -7.79 12.68
C ASP A 354 16.08 -7.95 14.03
N ILE A 355 15.43 -6.90 14.55
CA ILE A 355 14.63 -6.94 15.79
C ILE A 355 13.15 -7.06 15.44
N ILE A 356 12.47 -8.08 15.98
CA ILE A 356 11.00 -8.22 15.88
C ILE A 356 10.34 -7.07 16.66
N ILE A 357 9.60 -6.20 15.96
CA ILE A 357 8.84 -5.09 16.54
C ILE A 357 7.34 -5.40 16.70
N ALA A 358 6.79 -6.28 15.87
CA ALA A 358 5.42 -6.79 15.99
C ALA A 358 5.30 -8.19 15.40
N SER A 359 4.41 -9.02 15.94
CA SER A 359 4.15 -10.37 15.43
C SER A 359 2.83 -10.92 15.98
N GLY A 360 2.17 -11.83 15.25
CA GLY A 360 1.00 -12.52 15.78
C GLY A 360 0.21 -13.31 14.74
N ALA A 361 -0.95 -13.81 15.14
CA ALA A 361 -1.89 -14.44 14.22
C ALA A 361 -2.36 -13.42 13.17
N TRP A 362 -2.28 -13.78 11.89
CA TRP A 362 -2.64 -12.91 10.78
C TRP A 362 -4.10 -13.10 10.35
N ASN A 363 -4.76 -12.01 9.96
CA ASN A 363 -6.16 -11.97 9.55
C ASN A 363 -6.36 -11.97 8.02
N GLY A 364 -5.29 -12.08 7.22
CA GLY A 364 -5.35 -12.09 5.76
C GLY A 364 -5.67 -10.74 5.13
N LYS A 365 -5.37 -9.64 5.85
CA LYS A 365 -5.56 -8.25 5.42
C LYS A 365 -4.31 -7.41 5.73
N ASP A 366 -4.35 -6.12 5.38
CA ASP A 366 -3.28 -5.15 5.60
C ASP A 366 -2.63 -5.24 6.98
N VAL A 367 -1.30 -5.12 7.01
CA VAL A 367 -0.49 -5.22 8.21
C VAL A 367 0.21 -3.88 8.44
N ASN A 368 0.19 -3.39 9.68
CA ASN A 368 0.73 -2.10 10.06
C ASN A 368 1.85 -2.26 11.10
N ALA A 369 2.89 -1.44 11.00
CA ALA A 369 3.90 -1.24 12.04
C ALA A 369 3.81 0.19 12.59
N GLU A 370 3.77 0.32 13.92
CA GLU A 370 3.92 1.60 14.61
C GLU A 370 5.42 1.88 14.79
N LEU A 371 5.91 2.93 14.14
CA LEU A 371 7.31 3.35 14.15
C LEU A 371 7.46 4.55 15.08
N MET A 372 7.86 4.29 16.33
CA MET A 372 7.88 5.31 17.38
C MET A 372 9.30 5.80 17.69
N GLY A 373 9.45 7.11 17.90
CA GLY A 373 10.66 7.72 18.47
C GLY A 373 11.99 7.42 17.73
N LEU A 374 11.97 7.32 16.40
CA LEU A 374 13.18 7.07 15.60
C LEU A 374 14.03 8.35 15.45
N ASP A 375 15.34 8.20 15.56
CA ASP A 375 16.35 9.24 15.26
C ASP A 375 16.54 9.42 13.74
N ILE A 376 17.22 10.49 13.32
CA ILE A 376 17.59 10.70 11.90
C ILE A 376 18.47 9.54 11.42
N GLY A 377 18.04 8.86 10.36
CA GLY A 377 18.69 7.65 9.88
C GLY A 377 17.95 6.95 8.74
N ILE A 378 18.55 5.83 8.29
CA ILE A 378 17.92 4.88 7.37
C ILE A 378 17.77 3.57 8.13
N TYR A 379 16.58 3.00 8.10
CA TYR A 379 16.25 1.73 8.75
C TYR A 379 15.62 0.77 7.74
N HIS A 380 15.90 -0.52 7.88
CA HIS A 380 15.35 -1.58 7.05
C HIS A 380 14.28 -2.34 7.83
N CYS A 381 13.03 -2.18 7.39
CA CYS A 381 11.90 -2.95 7.89
C CYS A 381 11.60 -4.12 6.94
N SER A 382 11.13 -5.25 7.48
CA SER A 382 10.58 -6.34 6.69
C SER A 382 9.32 -6.91 7.32
N LEU A 383 8.40 -7.39 6.47
CA LEU A 383 7.20 -8.12 6.86
C LEU A 383 7.27 -9.53 6.29
N PHE A 384 7.33 -10.53 7.16
CA PHE A 384 7.09 -11.93 6.83
C PHE A 384 5.63 -12.30 7.12
N VAL A 385 5.02 -13.09 6.24
CA VAL A 385 3.70 -13.71 6.45
C VAL A 385 3.68 -15.16 5.97
N ASN A 386 2.75 -15.96 6.51
CA ASN A 386 2.45 -17.29 5.99
C ASN A 386 0.96 -17.68 6.04
N THR A 387 0.63 -18.80 5.40
CA THR A 387 -0.70 -19.42 5.35
C THR A 387 -0.68 -20.83 5.95
N THR A 388 -1.83 -21.34 6.41
CA THR A 388 -1.95 -22.71 6.93
C THR A 388 -1.76 -23.78 5.84
N SER A 389 -1.82 -23.40 4.56
CA SER A 389 -1.40 -24.21 3.40
C SER A 389 0.12 -24.27 3.19
N GLY A 390 0.91 -23.63 4.07
CA GLY A 390 2.38 -23.68 4.05
C GLY A 390 3.04 -22.72 3.06
N ARG A 391 2.30 -21.76 2.48
CA ARG A 391 2.88 -20.69 1.66
C ARG A 391 3.43 -19.59 2.57
N SER A 392 4.49 -18.91 2.13
CA SER A 392 5.05 -17.76 2.85
C SER A 392 5.61 -16.70 1.89
N LYS A 393 5.65 -15.44 2.32
CA LYS A 393 6.26 -14.33 1.59
C LYS A 393 6.93 -13.37 2.58
N THR A 394 8.06 -12.78 2.17
CA THR A 394 8.65 -11.60 2.81
C THR A 394 8.61 -10.40 1.87
N ASP A 395 8.39 -9.22 2.43
CA ASP A 395 8.44 -7.91 1.78
C ASP A 395 9.38 -6.97 2.58
N PHE A 396 10.01 -5.99 1.93
CA PHE A 396 11.07 -5.17 2.51
C PHE A 396 10.85 -3.69 2.21
N VAL A 397 10.99 -2.83 3.22
CA VAL A 397 10.75 -1.38 3.16
C VAL A 397 11.96 -0.62 3.71
N THR A 398 12.41 0.41 3.00
CA THR A 398 13.43 1.33 3.52
C THR A 398 12.76 2.52 4.19
N VAL A 399 12.87 2.62 5.51
CA VAL A 399 12.40 3.79 6.27
C VAL A 399 13.49 4.85 6.28
N VAL A 400 13.17 6.08 5.85
CA VAL A 400 14.09 7.22 5.81
C VAL A 400 13.58 8.29 6.76
N VAL A 401 14.23 8.36 7.93
CA VAL A 401 13.93 9.34 8.97
C VAL A 401 14.85 10.54 8.78
N ALA A 402 14.27 11.72 8.60
CA ALA A 402 14.99 12.98 8.43
C ALA A 402 14.13 14.14 8.92
N ASP A 403 14.75 15.30 9.09
CA ASP A 403 14.08 16.57 9.26
C ASP A 403 13.82 17.21 7.89
N ARG A 404 12.56 17.57 7.63
CA ARG A 404 12.05 18.24 6.43
C ARG A 404 11.20 19.47 6.81
N THR A 405 11.24 19.86 8.08
CA THR A 405 10.39 20.91 8.64
C THR A 405 11.11 22.25 8.48
N SER A 406 10.60 23.10 7.60
CA SER A 406 11.21 24.42 7.40
C SER A 406 11.10 25.29 8.66
N PRO A 407 12.18 26.02 9.05
CA PRO A 407 12.15 27.02 10.10
C PRO A 407 11.00 28.02 9.99
N VAL A 408 10.63 28.65 11.10
CA VAL A 408 9.59 29.67 11.15
C VAL A 408 10.16 30.99 11.70
N TRP A 409 9.89 32.10 11.01
CA TRP A 409 10.28 33.44 11.49
C TRP A 409 9.56 33.76 12.82
N THR A 410 10.33 34.00 13.88
CA THR A 410 9.85 34.46 15.19
C THR A 410 9.85 35.99 15.29
N ILE A 411 10.77 36.65 14.58
CA ILE A 411 10.68 38.07 14.23
C ILE A 411 10.43 38.14 12.73
N GLN A 412 9.16 38.36 12.36
CA GLN A 412 8.72 38.39 10.96
C GLN A 412 9.41 39.52 10.19
N PRO A 413 10.12 39.23 9.09
CA PRO A 413 10.76 40.27 8.31
C PRO A 413 9.74 41.21 7.65
N SER A 414 10.03 42.51 7.72
CA SER A 414 9.18 43.58 7.17
C SER A 414 10.03 44.65 6.45
N SER A 415 9.42 45.34 5.48
CA SER A 415 10.07 46.47 4.80
C SER A 415 10.40 47.60 5.79
N GLN A 416 11.57 48.20 5.61
CA GLN A 416 12.12 49.27 6.44
C GLN A 416 12.22 50.56 5.63
N GLU A 417 12.06 51.70 6.29
CA GLU A 417 12.41 53.01 5.74
C GLU A 417 13.60 53.57 6.51
N LEU A 418 14.56 54.18 5.81
CA LEU A 418 15.82 54.68 6.35
C LEU A 418 16.04 56.11 5.88
N GLU A 419 16.48 56.97 6.79
CA GLU A 419 16.85 58.35 6.49
C GLU A 419 18.21 58.42 5.79
N LEU A 420 18.37 59.35 4.84
CA LEU A 420 19.62 59.51 4.09
C LEU A 420 20.81 59.77 5.04
N GLY A 421 21.95 59.16 4.75
CA GLY A 421 23.14 59.22 5.62
C GLY A 421 23.10 58.33 6.87
N SER A 422 21.95 57.78 7.26
CA SER A 422 21.84 56.88 8.42
C SER A 422 22.44 55.49 8.14
N ARG A 423 22.84 54.80 9.21
CA ARG A 423 23.26 53.39 9.15
C ARG A 423 22.06 52.46 9.26
N PHE A 424 22.06 51.40 8.46
CA PHE A 424 21.07 50.33 8.53
C PHE A 424 21.47 49.29 9.58
N ASP A 425 20.57 48.99 10.51
CA ASP A 425 20.72 47.95 11.54
C ASP A 425 19.34 47.36 11.84
N TYR A 426 19.09 46.15 11.36
CA TYR A 426 17.78 45.49 11.44
C TYR A 426 17.96 44.02 11.79
N SER A 427 17.19 43.50 12.75
CA SER A 427 17.32 42.11 13.20
C SER A 427 16.09 41.29 12.84
N VAL A 428 16.32 40.14 12.23
CA VAL A 428 15.34 39.07 12.01
C VAL A 428 15.71 37.86 12.84
N ALA A 429 14.75 37.00 13.15
CA ALA A 429 15.00 35.77 13.89
C ALA A 429 14.04 34.68 13.43
N ALA A 430 14.53 33.46 13.37
CA ALA A 430 13.77 32.25 13.11
C ALA A 430 13.99 31.22 14.23
N ILE A 431 13.11 30.23 14.29
CA ILE A 431 13.25 29.04 15.13
C ILE A 431 12.99 27.80 14.30
N ASP A 432 13.70 26.73 14.65
CA ASP A 432 13.38 25.35 14.29
C ASP A 432 13.69 24.44 15.49
N SER A 433 13.13 23.24 15.49
CA SER A 433 13.34 22.14 16.43
C SER A 433 14.80 21.65 16.54
N PHE A 434 15.56 21.65 15.45
CA PHE A 434 17.01 21.38 15.39
C PHE A 434 17.86 22.67 15.38
N GLY A 435 17.19 23.82 15.34
CA GLY A 435 17.80 25.16 15.42
C GLY A 435 18.16 25.75 14.05
N ILE A 436 18.75 26.94 14.05
CA ILE A 436 19.14 27.64 12.82
C ILE A 436 20.64 27.44 12.59
N ALA A 437 21.02 26.89 11.44
CA ALA A 437 22.41 26.70 11.04
C ALA A 437 23.02 27.93 10.37
N LYS A 438 22.23 28.69 9.61
CA LYS A 438 22.67 29.91 8.89
C LYS A 438 21.50 30.83 8.55
N TYR A 439 21.79 32.13 8.53
CA TYR A 439 20.98 33.12 7.81
C TYR A 439 21.66 33.48 6.48
N TRP A 440 20.90 33.96 5.50
CA TRP A 440 21.38 34.32 4.17
C TRP A 440 20.62 35.51 3.61
N ILE A 441 21.31 36.31 2.79
CA ILE A 441 20.77 37.44 2.03
C ILE A 441 21.23 37.41 0.57
N ASN A 442 20.39 37.90 -0.33
CA ASN A 442 20.72 38.02 -1.76
C ASN A 442 21.74 39.14 -2.07
N ASP A 443 21.69 40.27 -1.37
CA ASP A 443 22.52 41.47 -1.63
C ASP A 443 23.69 41.61 -0.64
N THR A 444 24.66 40.70 -0.75
CA THR A 444 25.89 40.75 0.04
C THR A 444 26.86 41.87 -0.36
N ALA A 445 26.53 42.65 -1.39
CA ALA A 445 27.36 43.76 -1.87
C ALA A 445 27.09 45.06 -1.09
N ARG A 446 25.81 45.34 -0.78
CA ARG A 446 25.41 46.51 0.02
C ARG A 446 25.16 46.16 1.49
N PHE A 447 24.79 44.91 1.80
CA PHE A 447 24.42 44.48 3.14
C PHE A 447 25.30 43.32 3.63
N ASP A 448 25.28 43.10 4.94
CA ASP A 448 25.83 41.94 5.63
C ASP A 448 24.78 41.32 6.54
N ILE A 449 24.90 40.02 6.83
CA ILE A 449 24.05 39.33 7.81
C ILE A 449 24.91 38.42 8.69
N ASP A 450 24.71 38.49 10.01
CA ASP A 450 25.44 37.64 10.96
C ASP A 450 24.72 36.33 11.30
N SER A 451 25.38 35.49 12.10
CA SER A 451 24.86 34.18 12.51
C SER A 451 23.67 34.25 13.48
N ILE A 452 23.27 35.44 13.95
CA ILE A 452 22.08 35.63 14.81
C ILE A 452 20.95 36.40 14.10
N GLY A 453 21.08 36.63 12.78
CA GLY A 453 20.04 37.25 11.95
C GLY A 453 20.04 38.77 11.98
N ARG A 454 21.12 39.41 12.47
CA ARG A 454 21.28 40.86 12.40
C ARG A 454 21.84 41.26 11.03
N ILE A 455 21.13 42.15 10.36
CA ILE A 455 21.43 42.69 9.03
C ILE A 455 21.93 44.12 9.20
N THR A 456 23.07 44.44 8.58
CA THR A 456 23.64 45.80 8.59
C THR A 456 24.07 46.24 7.20
N ASP A 457 24.19 47.54 6.94
CA ASP A 457 24.84 48.01 5.71
C ASP A 457 26.37 47.82 5.78
N ARG A 458 26.99 47.52 4.64
CA ARG A 458 28.45 47.61 4.48
C ARG A 458 28.92 49.05 4.27
N HIS A 459 28.09 49.84 3.59
CA HIS A 459 28.32 51.23 3.23
C HIS A 459 27.00 52.00 3.34
N VAL A 460 27.08 53.27 3.74
CA VAL A 460 25.92 54.18 3.78
C VAL A 460 25.18 54.11 2.44
N LEU A 461 23.87 53.85 2.52
CA LEU A 461 23.03 53.65 1.35
C LEU A 461 22.63 55.00 0.76
N ALA A 462 22.61 55.08 -0.58
CA ALA A 462 22.10 56.24 -1.31
C ALA A 462 20.58 56.19 -1.43
N LEU A 463 19.96 57.26 -1.92
CA LEU A 463 18.52 57.32 -2.19
C LEU A 463 18.06 56.18 -3.12
N GLY A 464 16.92 55.56 -2.80
CA GLY A 464 16.30 54.53 -3.61
C GLY A 464 15.71 53.37 -2.81
N THR A 465 15.25 52.35 -3.54
CA THR A 465 14.61 51.15 -2.96
C THR A 465 15.46 49.91 -3.22
N TYR A 466 15.90 49.25 -2.15
CA TYR A 466 16.69 48.03 -2.18
C TYR A 466 15.83 46.81 -1.83
N GLY A 467 15.63 45.89 -2.77
CA GLY A 467 14.86 44.66 -2.56
C GLY A 467 15.74 43.53 -2.00
N LEU A 468 15.48 43.13 -0.75
CA LEU A 468 16.21 42.07 -0.08
C LEU A 468 15.36 40.79 -0.01
N GLU A 469 15.97 39.67 -0.41
CA GLU A 469 15.48 38.33 -0.09
C GLU A 469 16.31 37.81 1.08
N LEU A 470 15.62 37.38 2.14
CA LEU A 470 16.17 36.87 3.38
C LEU A 470 15.77 35.41 3.53
N ARG A 471 16.72 34.56 3.97
CA ARG A 471 16.43 33.15 4.29
C ARG A 471 17.07 32.74 5.60
N ALA A 472 16.40 31.88 6.36
CA ALA A 472 16.95 31.19 7.53
C ALA A 472 16.87 29.68 7.29
N PHE A 473 17.97 28.98 7.47
CA PHE A 473 18.09 27.54 7.22
C PHE A 473 18.39 26.77 8.50
N ASP A 474 17.81 25.59 8.64
CA ASP A 474 18.16 24.57 9.64
C ASP A 474 19.46 23.79 9.25
N PRO A 475 19.91 22.81 10.05
CA PRO A 475 21.04 21.94 9.70
C PRO A 475 20.78 20.97 8.52
N SER A 476 19.54 20.79 8.11
CA SER A 476 19.06 19.90 7.04
C SER A 476 18.92 20.60 5.68
N ASP A 477 19.10 21.92 5.65
CA ASP A 477 18.94 22.86 4.52
C ASP A 477 17.47 23.20 4.13
N ASN A 478 16.47 22.81 4.95
CA ASN A 478 15.14 23.40 4.81
C ASN A 478 15.17 24.85 5.31
N HIS A 479 14.28 25.70 4.79
CA HIS A 479 14.38 27.14 5.02
C HIS A 479 13.06 27.89 4.86
N CYS A 480 12.85 28.89 5.73
CA CYS A 480 11.90 29.96 5.44
C CYS A 480 12.54 31.08 4.64
N THR A 481 11.74 31.67 3.76
CA THR A 481 12.12 32.82 2.91
C THR A 481 11.21 34.01 3.25
N ALA A 482 11.74 35.22 3.18
CA ALA A 482 10.97 36.45 3.19
C ALA A 482 11.58 37.46 2.20
N SER A 483 10.76 38.36 1.67
CA SER A 483 11.22 39.46 0.82
C SER A 483 10.78 40.79 1.41
N ILE A 484 11.74 41.70 1.60
CA ILE A 484 11.51 43.04 2.17
C ILE A 484 12.08 44.12 1.24
N GLN A 485 11.65 45.36 1.44
CA GLN A 485 12.26 46.52 0.82
C GLN A 485 12.91 47.40 1.89
N VAL A 486 14.14 47.85 1.65
CA VAL A 486 14.76 48.95 2.40
C VAL A 486 14.65 50.18 1.52
N VAL A 487 13.85 51.16 1.93
CA VAL A 487 13.61 52.41 1.19
C VAL A 487 14.40 53.52 1.85
N VAL A 488 15.43 54.02 1.18
CA VAL A 488 16.20 55.18 1.63
C VAL A 488 15.56 56.43 1.05
N LYS A 489 15.15 57.34 1.95
CA LYS A 489 14.52 58.62 1.63
C LYS A 489 15.31 59.75 2.28
N ASP A 490 15.16 60.94 1.73
CA ASP A 490 15.54 62.18 2.37
C ASP A 490 14.26 62.83 2.93
N THR A 491 14.18 62.99 4.25
CA THR A 491 13.08 63.71 4.93
C THR A 491 13.57 64.90 5.74
N VAL A 492 14.87 65.18 5.67
CA VAL A 492 15.49 66.39 6.23
C VAL A 492 15.28 67.54 5.23
N LYS A 493 15.41 68.78 5.69
CA LYS A 493 15.38 69.97 4.83
C LYS A 493 16.79 70.51 4.65
N PRO A 494 17.09 71.18 3.52
CA PRO A 494 18.31 71.94 3.35
C PRO A 494 18.51 72.92 4.50
N VAL A 495 19.73 72.95 5.04
CA VAL A 495 20.14 73.93 6.04
C VAL A 495 20.64 75.15 5.29
N VAL A 496 19.98 76.30 5.46
CA VAL A 496 20.37 77.58 4.87
C VAL A 496 20.95 78.51 5.95
N ILE A 497 22.00 79.24 5.59
CA ILE A 497 22.52 80.37 6.36
C ILE A 497 21.97 81.65 5.73
N GLU A 498 20.93 82.18 6.36
CA GLU A 498 20.19 83.39 5.98
C GLU A 498 21.10 84.64 6.05
N PRO A 499 21.34 85.37 4.94
CA PRO A 499 21.99 86.68 4.97
C PRO A 499 20.99 87.77 5.35
N GLY A 500 21.44 88.80 6.08
CA GLY A 500 20.58 89.90 6.50
C GLY A 500 20.18 90.86 5.37
N ASP A 501 19.08 91.60 5.60
CA ASP A 501 18.59 92.67 4.74
C ASP A 501 19.68 93.67 4.29
N ILE A 502 19.52 94.21 3.08
CA ILE A 502 20.49 95.09 2.43
C ILE A 502 19.88 96.47 2.19
N THR A 503 20.63 97.53 2.54
CA THR A 503 20.27 98.91 2.21
C THR A 503 21.42 99.61 1.47
N PHE A 504 21.15 100.22 0.31
CA PHE A 504 22.13 101.04 -0.44
C PHE A 504 21.46 102.23 -1.16
N VAL A 505 22.24 103.12 -1.76
CA VAL A 505 21.74 104.32 -2.44
C VAL A 505 21.69 104.12 -3.96
N GLU A 506 20.63 104.58 -4.61
CA GLU A 506 20.48 104.53 -6.07
C GLU A 506 21.67 105.22 -6.77
N GLY A 507 22.38 104.48 -7.62
CA GLY A 507 23.58 104.93 -8.33
C GLY A 507 24.93 104.56 -7.68
N GLU A 508 24.93 103.93 -6.50
CA GLU A 508 26.11 103.26 -5.96
C GLU A 508 26.25 101.83 -6.51
N ALA A 509 27.43 101.21 -6.36
CA ALA A 509 27.66 99.84 -6.83
C ALA A 509 26.88 98.84 -5.97
N ALA A 510 25.87 98.20 -6.55
CA ALA A 510 24.99 97.28 -5.85
C ALA A 510 25.77 96.03 -5.34
N PRO A 511 25.53 95.58 -4.09
CA PRO A 511 26.18 94.39 -3.54
C PRO A 511 25.63 93.08 -4.15
N GLU A 512 26.30 91.97 -3.84
CA GLU A 512 25.73 90.62 -4.05
C GLU A 512 24.96 90.17 -2.79
N ILE A 513 23.83 89.50 -2.98
CA ILE A 513 23.26 88.62 -1.96
C ILE A 513 24.01 87.30 -2.05
N VAL A 514 24.43 86.75 -0.90
CA VAL A 514 25.18 85.49 -0.82
C VAL A 514 24.56 84.61 0.26
N TRP A 515 23.93 83.52 -0.16
CA TRP A 515 23.46 82.45 0.72
C TRP A 515 24.48 81.31 0.74
N TYR A 516 24.50 80.57 1.85
CA TYR A 516 25.13 79.26 1.93
C TYR A 516 24.05 78.23 2.27
N ALA A 517 24.01 77.11 1.56
CA ALA A 517 23.02 76.06 1.78
C ALA A 517 23.63 74.67 1.65
N GLU A 518 23.49 73.84 2.68
CA GLU A 518 24.02 72.48 2.75
C GLU A 518 22.91 71.44 2.95
N ASP A 519 23.11 70.25 2.38
CA ASP A 519 22.23 69.08 2.50
C ASP A 519 23.04 67.80 2.20
N LEU A 520 22.49 66.63 2.49
CA LEU A 520 23.04 65.32 2.13
C LEU A 520 22.65 64.87 0.71
N SER A 521 21.59 65.42 0.13
CA SER A 521 21.22 65.23 -1.28
C SER A 521 21.42 66.51 -2.13
N PRO A 522 21.39 66.43 -3.47
CA PRO A 522 21.54 67.60 -4.34
C PRO A 522 20.38 68.60 -4.20
N VAL A 523 20.69 69.86 -3.88
CA VAL A 523 19.67 70.90 -3.64
C VAL A 523 19.45 71.75 -4.89
N LYS A 524 18.24 71.74 -5.44
CA LYS A 524 17.81 72.76 -6.41
C LYS A 524 17.57 74.09 -5.69
N PHE A 525 18.07 75.18 -6.27
CA PHE A 525 17.78 76.54 -5.81
C PHE A 525 17.10 77.38 -6.89
N GLU A 526 16.16 78.24 -6.47
CA GLU A 526 15.48 79.22 -7.31
C GLU A 526 15.36 80.54 -6.53
N VAL A 527 15.88 81.63 -7.08
CA VAL A 527 15.81 82.97 -6.47
C VAL A 527 14.88 83.85 -7.28
N PHE A 528 13.87 84.39 -6.60
CA PHE A 528 12.87 85.31 -7.13
C PHE A 528 13.13 86.72 -6.62
N LYS A 529 12.76 87.72 -7.41
CA LYS A 529 12.79 89.15 -7.06
C LYS A 529 11.42 89.72 -7.40
N ASN A 530 10.66 90.14 -6.38
CA ASN A 530 9.26 90.57 -6.53
C ASN A 530 8.46 89.60 -7.42
N GLU A 531 8.31 88.34 -6.98
CA GLU A 531 7.63 87.23 -7.67
C GLU A 531 8.27 86.77 -9.01
N THR A 532 9.29 87.45 -9.54
CA THR A 532 9.93 87.11 -10.83
C THR A 532 11.22 86.32 -10.63
N LEU A 533 11.34 85.12 -11.21
CA LEU A 533 12.57 84.32 -11.16
C LEU A 533 13.75 85.07 -11.80
N VAL A 534 14.84 85.25 -11.05
CA VAL A 534 16.06 85.96 -11.50
C VAL A 534 17.31 85.08 -11.53
N ALA A 535 17.37 84.02 -10.73
CA ALA A 535 18.44 83.02 -10.77
C ALA A 535 17.92 81.63 -10.39
N GLY A 536 18.63 80.58 -10.79
CA GLY A 536 18.33 79.22 -10.36
C GLY A 536 19.38 78.22 -10.84
N GLY A 537 19.50 77.10 -10.14
CA GLY A 537 20.52 76.09 -10.37
C GLY A 537 20.40 74.90 -9.42
N HIS A 538 21.49 74.15 -9.26
CA HIS A 538 21.59 73.06 -8.30
C HIS A 538 22.93 73.14 -7.57
N LEU A 539 22.93 72.91 -6.27
CA LEU A 539 24.11 72.69 -5.43
C LEU A 539 24.36 71.18 -5.34
N SER A 540 25.61 70.77 -5.54
CA SER A 540 26.03 69.37 -5.43
C SER A 540 27.55 69.27 -5.27
N GLY A 541 28.02 68.38 -4.40
CA GLY A 541 29.44 68.32 -4.04
C GLY A 541 29.81 69.43 -3.05
N GLU A 542 30.97 70.06 -3.25
CA GLU A 542 31.59 70.98 -2.28
C GLU A 542 31.22 72.47 -2.44
N ASP A 543 30.47 72.86 -3.49
CA ASP A 543 30.00 74.25 -3.63
C ASP A 543 28.58 74.42 -3.12
N TYR A 544 28.50 75.01 -1.93
CA TYR A 544 27.27 75.32 -1.20
C TYR A 544 26.84 76.79 -1.35
N THR A 545 27.46 77.57 -2.25
CA THR A 545 27.33 79.03 -2.30
C THR A 545 26.38 79.50 -3.40
N ILE A 546 25.31 80.22 -3.04
CA ILE A 546 24.42 80.87 -4.02
C ILE A 546 24.73 82.37 -4.03
N ARG A 547 25.11 82.91 -5.20
CA ARG A 547 25.40 84.33 -5.40
C ARG A 547 24.40 84.95 -6.37
N VAL A 548 23.77 86.05 -5.97
CA VAL A 548 22.88 86.84 -6.83
C VAL A 548 23.31 88.30 -6.81
N SER A 549 23.68 88.83 -7.97
CA SER A 549 23.91 90.26 -8.12
C SER A 549 22.57 90.99 -8.12
N VAL A 550 22.45 91.99 -7.23
CA VAL A 550 21.24 92.81 -7.06
C VAL A 550 20.93 93.65 -8.32
N GLY A 551 21.97 94.02 -9.07
CA GLY A 551 21.89 94.77 -10.33
C GLY A 551 21.60 96.27 -10.15
N GLU A 552 21.41 96.97 -11.27
CA GLU A 552 20.94 98.37 -11.26
C GLU A 552 19.46 98.41 -10.87
N LEU A 553 19.17 98.99 -9.70
CA LEU A 553 17.83 99.18 -9.16
C LEU A 553 17.54 100.67 -8.97
N SER A 554 16.29 101.06 -9.17
CA SER A 554 15.80 102.39 -8.78
C SER A 554 15.37 102.41 -7.32
N ALA A 555 15.23 103.60 -6.74
CA ALA A 555 14.77 103.74 -5.36
C ALA A 555 13.42 103.04 -5.12
N GLY A 556 13.34 102.25 -4.05
CA GLY A 556 12.23 101.35 -3.75
C GLY A 556 12.65 100.16 -2.87
N VAL A 557 11.68 99.34 -2.49
CA VAL A 557 11.91 98.09 -1.73
C VAL A 557 11.68 96.90 -2.66
N TYR A 558 12.61 95.96 -2.63
CA TYR A 558 12.56 94.71 -3.39
C TYR A 558 12.70 93.52 -2.45
N ASP A 559 11.82 92.53 -2.58
CA ASP A 559 11.89 91.26 -1.86
C ASP A 559 12.62 90.24 -2.74
N PHE A 560 13.73 89.69 -2.23
CA PHE A 560 14.46 88.61 -2.86
C PHE A 560 14.24 87.31 -2.09
N VAL A 561 13.47 86.40 -2.69
CA VAL A 561 13.09 85.13 -2.08
C VAL A 561 13.98 84.02 -2.61
N LEU A 562 14.71 83.33 -1.75
CA LEU A 562 15.37 82.06 -2.07
C LEU A 562 14.44 80.91 -1.72
N LEU A 563 14.11 80.08 -2.72
CA LEU A 563 13.50 78.77 -2.53
C LEU A 563 14.56 77.69 -2.73
N LEU A 564 14.71 76.80 -1.73
CA LEU A 564 15.51 75.58 -1.82
C LEU A 564 14.58 74.35 -1.89
N THR A 565 15.00 73.33 -2.64
CA THR A 565 14.33 72.04 -2.71
C THR A 565 15.34 70.92 -2.93
N ASP A 566 15.44 69.97 -2.00
CA ASP A 566 16.32 68.79 -2.08
C ASP A 566 15.79 67.70 -3.06
N GLU A 567 16.51 66.58 -3.20
CA GLU A 567 16.12 65.47 -4.08
C GLU A 567 14.96 64.63 -3.50
N GLY A 568 14.75 64.63 -2.17
CA GLY A 568 13.55 64.09 -1.52
C GLY A 568 12.29 64.95 -1.76
N GLY A 569 12.48 66.23 -2.10
CA GLY A 569 11.44 67.22 -2.35
C GLY A 569 11.05 68.05 -1.13
N ASN A 570 11.78 67.97 -0.02
CA ASN A 570 11.58 68.86 1.13
C ASN A 570 12.06 70.29 0.76
N ARG A 571 11.64 71.29 1.55
CA ARG A 571 11.78 72.71 1.14
C ARG A 571 12.01 73.65 2.31
N ILE A 572 12.83 74.67 2.06
CA ILE A 572 12.99 75.84 2.92
C ILE A 572 13.00 77.10 2.05
N GLU A 573 12.56 78.20 2.64
CA GLU A 573 12.33 79.50 1.99
C GLU A 573 12.99 80.57 2.86
N ASP A 574 13.72 81.50 2.24
CA ASP A 574 14.36 82.64 2.92
C ASP A 574 14.07 83.94 2.16
N HIS A 575 13.98 85.06 2.88
CA HIS A 575 13.57 86.37 2.38
C HIS A 575 14.60 87.46 2.73
N VAL A 576 15.18 88.08 1.71
CA VAL A 576 16.14 89.18 1.85
C VAL A 576 15.52 90.47 1.32
N THR A 577 15.24 91.41 2.21
CA THR A 577 14.74 92.73 1.82
C THR A 577 15.90 93.58 1.30
N VAL A 578 15.74 94.15 0.11
CA VAL A 578 16.68 95.10 -0.48
C VAL A 578 16.00 96.47 -0.58
N GLU A 579 16.38 97.39 0.32
CA GLU A 579 15.93 98.80 0.29
C GLU A 579 16.93 99.66 -0.49
N VAL A 580 16.45 100.28 -1.57
CA VAL A 580 17.22 101.21 -2.40
C VAL A 580 16.74 102.62 -2.10
N LEU A 581 17.64 103.45 -1.56
CA LEU A 581 17.32 104.80 -1.09
C LEU A 581 17.53 105.85 -2.18
N GLU A 582 16.59 106.81 -2.29
CA GLU A 582 16.75 107.98 -3.15
C GLU A 582 17.99 108.83 -2.79
N PRO A 583 18.72 109.39 -3.77
CA PRO A 583 19.89 110.24 -3.54
C PRO A 583 19.49 111.59 -2.89
N LYS A 584 19.79 111.72 -1.60
CA LYS A 584 19.30 112.82 -0.74
C LYS A 584 19.79 114.21 -1.15
N THR A 585 18.84 115.06 -1.55
CA THR A 585 19.05 116.52 -1.67
C THR A 585 18.83 117.23 -0.30
N LYS A 586 19.36 118.45 -0.14
CA LYS A 586 19.86 118.96 1.15
C LYS A 586 18.90 119.88 1.93
N THR A 587 18.49 119.47 3.15
CA THR A 587 17.88 120.29 4.25
C THR A 587 16.48 120.92 3.99
N SER A 588 15.60 121.21 4.97
CA SER A 588 15.76 121.53 6.42
C SER A 588 14.48 121.30 7.28
N ILE A 589 14.64 120.88 8.56
CA ILE A 589 13.98 121.29 9.84
C ILE A 589 12.42 121.53 9.84
N THR A 590 11.58 121.11 10.82
CA THR A 590 11.44 121.72 12.19
C THR A 590 10.37 121.05 13.12
N THR A 591 10.72 120.81 14.40
CA THR A 591 9.91 120.68 15.67
C THR A 591 8.71 119.70 15.89
N THR A 592 8.88 118.78 16.86
CA THR A 592 8.18 118.61 18.19
C THR A 592 6.70 119.03 18.44
N PRO A 593 6.02 118.58 19.55
CA PRO A 593 6.24 117.43 20.49
C PRO A 593 4.95 116.65 20.91
N THR A 594 5.07 115.69 21.86
CA THR A 594 4.17 115.42 23.03
C THR A 594 3.59 113.99 23.21
N THR A 595 4.18 113.27 24.17
CA THR A 595 3.69 112.17 25.06
C THR A 595 2.21 111.71 25.05
N THR A 596 1.96 110.39 25.28
CA THR A 596 1.35 109.82 26.53
C THR A 596 1.02 108.30 26.48
N LYS A 597 1.08 107.64 27.66
CA LYS A 597 0.48 106.39 28.21
C LYS A 597 -0.79 105.77 27.53
N THR A 598 -1.29 104.54 27.81
CA THR A 598 -0.91 103.26 28.53
C THR A 598 -2.16 102.31 28.46
N GLU A 599 -2.06 101.00 28.83
CA GLU A 599 -3.19 100.11 29.24
C GLU A 599 -4.21 99.66 28.13
N THR A 600 -4.98 98.55 28.18
CA THR A 600 -4.96 97.24 28.92
C THR A 600 -5.82 96.18 28.19
N GLN A 601 -5.69 94.89 28.57
CA GLN A 601 -6.78 93.86 28.56
C GLN A 601 -7.40 93.44 27.19
N THR A 602 -8.24 92.38 27.02
CA THR A 602 -8.87 91.36 27.92
C THR A 602 -9.30 90.09 27.12
N THR A 603 -9.25 88.90 27.75
CA THR A 603 -10.19 87.71 27.60
C THR A 603 -10.40 87.06 26.19
N ASP A 604 -11.06 85.90 25.98
CA ASP A 604 -11.81 84.94 26.85
C ASP A 604 -11.88 83.49 26.26
N THR A 605 -12.17 82.48 27.12
CA THR A 605 -12.84 81.14 26.93
C THR A 605 -12.52 80.23 25.70
N SER A 606 -12.95 78.95 25.51
CA SER A 606 -13.69 77.86 26.22
C SER A 606 -13.56 76.53 25.41
N THR A 607 -13.76 75.26 25.82
CA THR A 607 -13.79 74.47 27.10
C THR A 607 -13.95 72.95 26.78
N THR A 608 -13.54 72.03 27.70
CA THR A 608 -14.08 70.64 27.94
C THR A 608 -13.93 69.53 26.84
N THR A 609 -13.87 68.19 27.10
CA THR A 609 -13.97 67.33 28.33
C THR A 609 -13.32 65.93 28.16
N SER A 610 -12.94 65.29 29.30
CA SER A 610 -12.97 63.85 29.74
C SER A 610 -13.01 62.64 28.76
N GLY A 611 -12.51 61.43 29.11
CA GLY A 611 -12.04 60.90 30.42
C GLY A 611 -11.46 59.46 30.40
N THR A 612 -11.36 58.81 31.57
CA THR A 612 -10.58 57.56 31.90
C THR A 612 -11.42 56.25 31.85
N THR A 613 -11.01 54.99 32.20
CA THR A 613 -10.14 54.48 33.30
C THR A 613 -9.86 52.93 33.27
N THR A 614 -8.76 52.47 33.91
CA THR A 614 -8.50 51.15 34.61
C THR A 614 -8.29 49.77 33.92
N GLN A 615 -7.40 48.95 34.54
CA GLN A 615 -7.15 47.48 34.43
C GLN A 615 -7.73 46.74 35.70
N PRO A 616 -7.36 45.50 36.19
CA PRO A 616 -6.42 44.43 35.73
C PRO A 616 -6.81 42.93 36.01
N LEU A 617 -5.85 42.00 35.77
CA LEU A 617 -5.76 40.56 36.20
C LEU A 617 -6.81 39.56 35.64
N GLY A 618 -6.60 38.23 35.62
CA GLY A 618 -5.43 37.39 35.98
C GLY A 618 -5.86 36.00 36.51
N ASP A 619 -5.28 34.89 36.01
CA ASP A 619 -5.82 33.51 36.22
C ASP A 619 -4.72 32.42 36.42
N PRO A 620 -4.84 31.51 37.43
CA PRO A 620 -3.93 30.36 37.57
C PRO A 620 -4.55 29.01 38.01
N SER A 621 -4.36 27.98 37.16
CA SER A 621 -3.88 26.61 37.50
C SER A 621 -4.77 25.54 38.19
N MET A 622 -4.66 24.32 37.63
CA MET A 622 -4.47 23.01 38.29
C MET A 622 -5.49 22.46 39.32
N TYR A 623 -6.07 21.28 39.00
CA TYR A 623 -6.13 20.11 39.91
C TYR A 623 -6.13 18.79 39.11
N ALA A 624 -5.64 17.70 39.72
CA ALA A 624 -5.62 16.33 39.18
C ALA A 624 -6.45 15.36 40.06
N VAL A 625 -6.23 14.03 39.94
CA VAL A 625 -6.91 12.88 40.62
C VAL A 625 -8.11 12.29 39.83
N SER A 626 -8.33 10.96 39.69
CA SER A 626 -7.49 9.78 39.36
C SER A 626 -8.32 8.47 39.34
N LEU A 627 -7.81 7.41 38.68
CA LEU A 627 -8.06 5.96 38.92
C LEU A 627 -9.40 5.29 38.47
N GLY A 628 -9.29 4.04 37.98
CA GLY A 628 -10.41 3.09 37.74
C GLY A 628 -10.46 2.48 36.31
N ILE A 629 -9.45 1.73 35.83
CA ILE A 629 -9.26 0.26 35.99
C ILE A 629 -10.37 -0.60 35.36
N GLY A 630 -10.04 -1.56 34.45
CA GLY A 630 -11.00 -2.64 34.11
C GLY A 630 -10.86 -3.52 32.84
N ILE A 631 -9.68 -3.88 32.32
CA ILE A 631 -9.56 -4.86 31.18
C ILE A 631 -8.45 -5.91 31.43
N THR A 632 -8.63 -7.11 30.84
CA THR A 632 -7.85 -8.37 30.92
C THR A 632 -8.18 -9.26 32.14
N LEU A 633 -8.21 -10.60 32.04
CA LEU A 633 -7.66 -11.52 31.03
C LEU A 633 -8.72 -12.48 30.43
N ALA A 634 -8.49 -12.92 29.19
CA ALA A 634 -9.00 -14.20 28.68
C ALA A 634 -7.90 -15.27 28.78
N VAL A 635 -8.25 -16.53 29.05
CA VAL A 635 -7.30 -17.64 29.16
C VAL A 635 -7.53 -18.64 28.03
N VAL A 636 -6.49 -18.87 27.22
CA VAL A 636 -6.47 -19.89 26.17
C VAL A 636 -6.02 -21.23 26.76
N ILE A 637 -6.66 -22.32 26.34
CA ILE A 637 -6.21 -23.69 26.59
C ILE A 637 -6.16 -24.42 25.24
N VAL A 638 -4.94 -24.65 24.73
CA VAL A 638 -4.67 -25.51 23.57
C VAL A 638 -3.41 -26.33 23.88
N VAL A 639 -3.53 -27.66 23.93
CA VAL A 639 -2.42 -28.61 24.14
C VAL A 639 -2.75 -29.92 23.41
N MET A 640 -1.73 -30.55 22.81
CA MET A 640 -1.81 -31.77 21.96
C MET A 640 -2.46 -31.50 20.59
N PHE A 641 -1.84 -31.79 19.43
CA PHE A 641 -1.03 -32.97 19.10
C PHE A 641 0.23 -32.64 18.27
N LEU A 642 1.44 -32.93 18.79
CA LEU A 642 2.67 -33.08 18.01
C LEU A 642 3.53 -34.23 18.56
N GLN A 643 3.12 -35.48 18.32
CA GLN A 643 3.93 -36.68 18.55
C GLN A 643 3.65 -37.77 17.51
N ARG A 644 4.28 -37.69 16.32
CA ARG A 644 4.55 -38.85 15.44
C ARG A 644 5.45 -38.47 14.25
N ARG A 645 6.77 -38.63 14.42
CA ARG A 645 7.75 -39.12 13.43
C ARG A 645 9.16 -39.09 14.00
N GLY A 646 9.49 -40.12 14.77
CA GLY A 646 10.88 -40.55 14.92
C GLY A 646 11.02 -41.90 14.23
N ILE A 647 11.98 -42.04 13.32
CA ILE A 647 12.80 -43.25 13.09
C ILE A 647 13.88 -42.96 12.03
N ASN A 648 15.13 -43.12 12.47
CA ASN A 648 16.33 -43.55 11.77
C ASN A 648 16.63 -43.02 10.35
N SER A 649 17.67 -42.16 10.26
CA SER A 649 18.62 -42.22 9.15
C SER A 649 19.85 -43.04 9.55
N VAL A 650 20.05 -44.18 8.88
CA VAL A 650 21.31 -44.94 8.85
C VAL A 650 22.16 -44.28 7.75
N GLY A 651 23.47 -44.03 7.90
CA GLY A 651 24.49 -44.80 8.59
C GLY A 651 25.35 -45.51 7.55
N GLY A 652 26.00 -44.74 6.67
CA GLY A 652 26.35 -45.20 5.33
C GLY A 652 27.60 -46.06 5.20
N ARG A 653 27.63 -46.83 4.09
CA ARG A 653 28.85 -47.18 3.36
C ARG A 653 28.54 -47.57 1.92
#